data_AF-A0A315AX95-F1
#
_entry.id   AF-A0A315AX95-F1
#
_cell.length_a   1.000
_cell.length_b   1.000
_cell.length_c   1.000
_cell.angle_alpha   90.00
_cell.angle_beta   90.00
_cell.angle_gamma   90.00
#
_symmetry.space_group_name_H-M   'P 1'
#
loop_
_entity.id
_entity.type
_entity.pdbx_description
1 polymer ?
#
loop_
_entity_poly.entity_id
_entity_poly.type
_entity_poly.pdbx_seq_one_letter_code
_entity_poly.pdbx_strand_id
1 'polypeptide(L)'
;MYLTTSPSSGNLGGFNTNHKPSCLKVVTTRPSPPLGVGGGLAFGSMSLAGRPQNDDLSLKVEAAYYSAGTLVLSDSSPPTMASLLLVNRDSSTQSAGSSTSGTSSRSSRALRESVSSLPVEGRMLFVADVFPLPDTATTVQSLYSEIEYGGYEGSDESCEKVTGKLWARGDLSIQHILPRRRVVVFSTMGMMEIVFNRPVDILRRLFETNIPRSIVEEFFNRFGAGEAAAMCLMLAARIVHSETLISNVVSQKAAEAFEDPRLVGMPQLEGSNALSNTRTAAGGFSMGQVVQEAEPVFSGAHEGLCLCSARLLFPIWELPVVVVKGDLGSADAMSENGIVVCRLSLEAMQVLENKIRSLEKFLKSRRNQRRGLYGCVAGLGDVTGSILYGIGSELGGGDHSMVRNLFGAYSRNTESNDGGMSNKRQRLPYSPAELAAMEVRAMECIRQLLHRSSEALFLLQLLSQHHVTRLVQGFDANLRQALVQMTFHQLVCSEEGDHLATRLISALMEYYTGPDGRGAVNDISGRLREGCPSYYKESDYKFFLAVECLERAAVIPDPEEKENLAREAFNFLSKVPESADLRTVCKRFEDLRFYEAVVCLPLQKAQALDPAGDAFNDQIDAAVRQHARAQREQCYEIVISALRSLKGEPSQREFGSPLRPAAMRSALDLVSRNKYISQIVHLGIQSPDRIFHEYLYRAMIDLGLENELLEYGGPDLVPFLQSAGREPIQEVRAVSAVTSAASPISYSGTAIPSNQAKYSDLLARYYVSKRQHLLAAHVLLRLAERRSTDSGDVLTLDQRYHYLSNAVLQAKNASNSEGLVGSTRGAYDDGLLDLLEGKLAVLRFQIKIKEELEASASRIEALPGASEPVQSGTVPNSTLSGDANLANIAREKAKELSLDLKSITQLYNEYALPFELWEMCLEILYFAYYSGDADSSVVRDTWARLIDQALSRGGIAEACSVLKRVGSHIYPGDGAGLPLDTLCLHLEKAALERLESGVESVGDEDVARALLAACKGAIEPVLNAYDQLLTSGAILPSPNLRLRLLRSVLVVLREWAMGTFSLEQTSGINQGVRDKISSAANRYMTEVRRLALPQSQTEAVFHGFRELEESLISPFSFDRF
;
A
#
# COMPACT_ATOMS: atom_id res chain seq x y z
N MET A 1 2.71 -26.81 68.59
CA MET A 1 1.64 -27.41 67.76
C MET A 1 1.26 -26.40 66.68
N TYR A 2 0.91 -26.84 65.48
CA TYR A 2 0.42 -25.95 64.41
C TYR A 2 -1.10 -26.04 64.35
N LEU A 3 -1.77 -24.90 64.55
CA LEU A 3 -3.23 -24.80 64.57
C LEU A 3 -3.69 -23.97 63.37
N THR A 4 -4.82 -24.34 62.76
CA THR A 4 -5.46 -23.55 61.70
C THR A 4 -6.84 -23.07 62.14
N THR A 5 -7.21 -21.90 61.65
CA THR A 5 -8.55 -21.30 61.77
C THR A 5 -9.04 -20.96 60.38
N SER A 6 -10.23 -21.43 59.98
CA SER A 6 -10.89 -20.91 58.79
C SER A 6 -11.71 -19.67 59.16
N PRO A 7 -11.46 -18.48 58.58
CA PRO A 7 -12.48 -17.44 58.61
C PRO A 7 -13.71 -18.01 57.89
N SER A 8 -14.89 -17.91 58.50
CA SER A 8 -16.11 -18.49 57.90
C SER A 8 -16.38 -17.87 56.53
N SER A 9 -16.06 -18.57 55.45
CA SER A 9 -16.63 -18.29 54.13
C SER A 9 -18.08 -18.75 54.16
N GLY A 10 -18.98 -17.85 54.55
CA GLY A 10 -20.41 -18.06 54.42
C GLY A 10 -20.76 -18.17 52.94
N ASN A 11 -21.26 -19.33 52.52
CA ASN A 11 -21.99 -19.44 51.26
C ASN A 11 -23.24 -18.55 51.32
N LEU A 12 -23.31 -17.58 50.41
CA LEU A 12 -24.49 -16.86 49.90
C LEU A 12 -25.68 -16.67 50.86
N GLY A 13 -25.78 -15.45 51.41
CA GLY A 13 -27.06 -14.87 51.86
C GLY A 13 -27.02 -14.18 53.22
N GLY A 14 -26.91 -12.85 53.22
CA GLY A 14 -27.27 -12.00 54.35
C GLY A 14 -26.09 -11.43 55.14
N PHE A 15 -25.92 -10.11 55.03
CA PHE A 15 -25.01 -9.29 55.82
C PHE A 15 -25.27 -9.46 57.33
N ASN A 16 -24.33 -10.05 58.05
CA ASN A 16 -24.22 -9.88 59.50
C ASN A 16 -22.75 -9.94 59.91
N THR A 17 -22.22 -8.82 60.38
CA THR A 17 -20.82 -8.53 60.74
C THR A 17 -20.38 -9.14 62.08
N ASN A 18 -20.86 -10.33 62.42
CA ASN A 18 -20.43 -11.06 63.62
C ASN A 18 -19.60 -12.28 63.23
N HIS A 19 -18.30 -12.06 62.96
CA HIS A 19 -17.33 -13.13 62.81
C HIS A 19 -17.23 -13.93 64.12
N LYS A 20 -17.88 -15.09 64.20
CA LYS A 20 -17.64 -16.04 65.30
C LYS A 20 -16.22 -16.61 65.14
N PRO A 21 -15.42 -16.72 66.22
CA PRO A 21 -14.12 -17.39 66.15
C PRO A 21 -14.33 -18.86 65.73
N SER A 22 -13.62 -19.30 64.70
CA SER A 22 -13.68 -20.69 64.25
C SER A 22 -12.91 -21.61 65.19
N CYS A 23 -13.35 -22.88 65.28
CA CYS A 23 -12.68 -23.88 66.11
C CYS A 23 -11.25 -24.11 65.60
N LEU A 24 -10.27 -24.03 66.51
CA LEU A 24 -8.85 -24.30 66.21
C LEU A 24 -8.68 -25.78 65.87
N LYS A 25 -8.29 -26.08 64.65
CA LYS A 25 -7.97 -27.46 64.24
C LYS A 25 -6.47 -27.68 64.28
N VAL A 26 -6.02 -28.75 64.94
CA VAL A 26 -4.63 -29.17 64.91
C VAL A 26 -4.30 -29.66 63.51
N VAL A 27 -3.35 -29.01 62.83
CA VAL A 27 -2.86 -29.40 61.50
C VAL A 27 -1.76 -30.44 61.66
N THR A 28 -0.79 -30.17 62.54
CA THR A 28 0.32 -31.06 62.82
C THR A 28 1.00 -30.71 64.14
N THR A 29 1.65 -31.70 64.76
CA THR A 29 2.39 -31.55 66.01
C THR A 29 3.86 -31.85 65.77
N ARG A 30 4.74 -31.01 66.31
CA ARG A 30 6.20 -31.14 66.19
C ARG A 30 6.79 -31.58 67.53
N PRO A 31 7.67 -32.62 67.56
CA PRO A 31 8.38 -33.01 68.78
C PRO A 31 9.45 -31.97 69.17
N SER A 32 9.88 -31.99 70.44
CA SER A 32 10.95 -31.09 70.91
C SER A 32 12.28 -31.37 70.20
N PRO A 33 13.11 -30.35 69.91
CA PRO A 33 14.43 -30.55 69.31
C PRO A 33 15.35 -31.35 70.25
N PRO A 34 16.24 -32.20 69.72
CA PRO A 34 17.17 -32.99 70.53
C PRO A 34 18.24 -32.10 71.19
N LEU A 35 18.53 -32.34 72.49
CA LEU A 35 19.58 -31.65 73.24
C LEU A 35 20.95 -32.31 72.95
N GLY A 36 21.93 -31.53 72.49
CA GLY A 36 23.28 -32.04 72.19
C GLY A 36 24.35 -30.95 72.19
N VAL A 37 25.29 -31.06 73.14
CA VAL A 37 26.47 -30.20 73.30
C VAL A 37 27.38 -30.34 72.07
N GLY A 38 27.67 -29.20 71.42
CA GLY A 38 28.62 -29.12 70.30
C GLY A 38 29.05 -27.67 70.07
N GLY A 39 29.85 -27.13 70.99
CA GLY A 39 30.55 -25.87 70.77
C GLY A 39 31.58 -26.02 69.66
N GLY A 40 31.30 -25.46 68.50
CA GLY A 40 32.24 -25.36 67.38
C GLY A 40 31.55 -24.96 66.09
N LEU A 41 32.00 -23.87 65.47
CA LEU A 41 31.63 -23.46 64.10
C LEU A 41 32.26 -24.42 63.06
N ALA A 42 31.99 -25.73 63.18
CA ALA A 42 32.41 -26.71 62.19
C ALA A 42 31.34 -26.81 61.09
N PHE A 43 31.73 -26.47 59.86
CA PHE A 43 30.98 -26.84 58.68
C PHE A 43 30.98 -28.38 58.58
N GLY A 44 29.93 -29.05 59.07
CA GLY A 44 29.78 -30.51 58.96
C GLY A 44 28.38 -30.98 59.34
N SER A 45 27.70 -31.76 58.50
CA SER A 45 26.43 -32.40 58.88
C SER A 45 26.71 -33.62 59.75
N MET A 46 26.49 -33.53 61.07
CA MET A 46 26.42 -34.71 61.91
C MET A 46 25.00 -35.30 61.82
N SER A 47 24.86 -36.44 61.14
CA SER A 47 23.61 -37.21 61.17
C SER A 47 23.43 -37.82 62.56
N LEU A 48 22.30 -37.55 63.21
CA LEU A 48 21.93 -38.08 64.53
C LEU A 48 21.42 -39.54 64.49
N ALA A 49 21.56 -40.23 63.36
CA ALA A 49 21.19 -41.64 63.24
C ALA A 49 22.22 -42.53 63.96
N GLY A 50 22.01 -42.77 65.26
CA GLY A 50 22.77 -43.79 65.99
C GLY A 50 23.01 -43.57 67.49
N ARG A 51 22.21 -42.74 68.19
CA ARG A 51 22.28 -42.70 69.67
C ARG A 51 21.15 -43.48 70.32
N PRO A 52 21.43 -44.34 71.32
CA PRO A 52 20.40 -44.95 72.13
C PRO A 52 19.66 -43.85 72.92
N GLN A 53 18.33 -43.91 72.92
CA GLN A 53 17.47 -43.12 73.79
C GLN A 53 17.83 -43.45 75.25
N ASN A 54 18.62 -42.59 75.88
CA ASN A 54 18.61 -42.50 77.34
C ASN A 54 17.51 -41.50 77.73
N ASP A 55 16.65 -41.96 78.62
CA ASP A 55 15.49 -41.27 79.17
C ASP A 55 15.82 -39.89 79.77
N ASP A 56 14.83 -38.99 79.67
CA ASP A 56 14.60 -37.85 80.57
C ASP A 56 15.57 -36.65 80.61
N LEU A 57 15.91 -36.08 79.44
CA LEU A 57 16.17 -34.64 79.36
C LEU A 57 14.98 -33.94 78.67
N SER A 58 13.88 -33.82 79.41
CA SER A 58 12.77 -32.96 78.98
C SER A 58 13.22 -31.50 78.97
N LEU A 59 13.15 -30.88 77.80
CA LEU A 59 13.50 -29.48 77.60
C LEU A 59 12.55 -28.61 78.42
N LYS A 60 13.05 -27.96 79.47
CA LYS A 60 12.24 -27.03 80.28
C LYS A 60 12.28 -25.66 79.59
N VAL A 61 11.28 -25.42 78.75
CA VAL A 61 11.10 -24.15 78.06
C VAL A 61 10.57 -23.11 79.04
N GLU A 62 11.36 -22.08 79.35
CA GLU A 62 10.93 -20.95 80.20
C GLU A 62 10.13 -19.92 79.39
N ALA A 63 10.60 -19.62 78.18
CA ALA A 63 9.95 -18.72 77.25
C ALA A 63 10.21 -19.18 75.80
N ALA A 64 9.26 -18.88 74.90
CA ALA A 64 9.33 -19.25 73.50
C ALA A 64 8.87 -18.09 72.61
N TYR A 65 9.55 -17.88 71.49
CA TYR A 65 9.17 -16.93 70.45
C TYR A 65 9.18 -17.63 69.10
N TYR A 66 8.11 -17.47 68.32
CA TYR A 66 8.03 -17.99 66.96
C TYR A 66 7.68 -16.86 66.01
N SER A 67 8.49 -16.69 64.98
CA SER A 67 8.21 -15.73 63.91
C SER A 67 8.80 -16.20 62.59
N ALA A 68 7.97 -16.20 61.54
CA ALA A 68 8.35 -16.47 60.16
C ALA A 68 9.26 -17.70 59.97
N GLY A 69 8.91 -18.84 60.60
CA GLY A 69 9.68 -20.08 60.46
C GLY A 69 10.89 -20.23 61.39
N THR A 70 11.17 -19.23 62.24
CA THR A 70 12.22 -19.29 63.28
C THR A 70 11.57 -19.46 64.65
N LEU A 71 12.07 -20.43 65.42
CA LEU A 71 11.67 -20.69 66.80
C LEU A 71 12.85 -20.42 67.74
N VAL A 72 12.67 -19.52 68.71
CA VAL A 72 13.63 -19.24 69.79
C VAL A 72 13.06 -19.78 71.09
N LEU A 73 13.79 -20.68 71.74
CA LEU A 73 13.41 -21.28 73.03
C LEU A 73 14.48 -20.94 74.07
N SER A 74 14.06 -20.58 75.27
CA SER A 74 14.95 -20.49 76.43
C SER A 74 14.91 -21.80 77.19
N ASP A 75 16.03 -22.51 77.21
CA ASP A 75 16.21 -23.73 77.98
C ASP A 75 16.73 -23.41 79.39
N SER A 76 15.99 -23.91 80.39
CA SER A 76 16.35 -23.83 81.80
C SER A 76 16.85 -25.16 82.37
N SER A 77 17.25 -26.12 81.52
CA SER A 77 17.83 -27.41 81.95
C SER A 77 19.23 -27.22 82.57
N PRO A 78 19.63 -28.02 83.59
CA PRO A 78 20.98 -27.94 84.17
C PRO A 78 22.05 -28.44 83.17
N PRO A 79 23.23 -27.77 83.05
CA PRO A 79 24.00 -27.18 84.15
C PRO A 79 24.32 -25.67 84.01
N THR A 80 24.16 -24.93 85.14
CA THR A 80 24.75 -23.61 85.49
C THR A 80 24.55 -22.38 84.59
N MET A 81 24.22 -22.49 83.29
CA MET A 81 23.91 -21.34 82.42
C MET A 81 22.64 -21.61 81.61
N ALA A 82 21.76 -20.61 81.53
CA ALA A 82 20.61 -20.67 80.62
C ALA A 82 21.12 -20.69 79.17
N SER A 83 20.50 -21.47 78.30
CA SER A 83 20.87 -21.52 76.88
C SER A 83 19.68 -21.17 76.01
N LEU A 84 19.91 -20.42 74.94
CA LEU A 84 18.93 -20.18 73.90
C LEU A 84 19.09 -21.23 72.82
N LEU A 85 18.00 -21.91 72.50
CA LEU A 85 17.91 -22.81 71.37
C LEU A 85 17.19 -22.11 70.24
N LEU A 86 17.90 -21.93 69.13
CA LEU A 86 17.37 -21.38 67.90
C LEU A 86 17.10 -22.53 66.93
N VAL A 87 15.88 -22.59 66.42
CA VAL A 87 15.52 -23.54 65.37
C VAL A 87 15.06 -22.80 64.13
N ASN A 88 15.78 -23.00 63.02
CA ASN A 88 15.50 -22.39 61.73
C ASN A 88 15.31 -23.47 60.67
N ARG A 89 14.62 -23.12 59.58
CA ARG A 89 14.56 -23.98 58.39
C ARG A 89 15.95 -24.12 57.78
N ASP A 90 16.39 -25.36 57.55
CA ASP A 90 17.64 -25.62 56.83
C ASP A 90 17.41 -25.43 55.32
N SER A 91 18.18 -24.52 54.73
CA SER A 91 18.11 -24.17 53.30
C SER A 91 19.08 -24.99 52.45
N SER A 92 19.89 -25.88 53.06
CA SER A 92 20.81 -26.75 52.32
C SER A 92 20.07 -27.90 51.63
N THR A 93 20.52 -28.25 50.43
CA THR A 93 20.09 -29.40 49.66
C THR A 93 20.99 -30.59 49.99
N GLN A 94 20.47 -31.66 50.61
CA GLN A 94 21.19 -32.95 50.57
C GLN A 94 20.84 -33.71 49.29
N SER A 95 21.87 -34.07 48.54
CA SER A 95 21.87 -35.13 47.57
C SER A 95 21.66 -36.48 48.26
N ALA A 96 20.47 -37.05 48.13
CA ALA A 96 20.25 -38.48 48.28
C ALA A 96 19.38 -38.93 47.10
N GLY A 97 19.91 -39.87 46.32
CA GLY A 97 19.49 -40.15 44.95
C GLY A 97 18.01 -40.53 44.78
N SER A 98 17.43 -39.99 43.72
CA SER A 98 16.55 -40.76 42.84
C SER A 98 16.82 -40.31 41.41
N SER A 99 17.60 -41.10 40.68
CA SER A 99 17.63 -41.06 39.23
C SER A 99 16.23 -41.43 38.73
N THR A 100 15.41 -40.44 38.42
CA THR A 100 14.20 -40.50 37.58
C THR A 100 13.61 -39.09 37.49
N SER A 101 14.25 -38.23 36.70
CA SER A 101 13.65 -36.98 36.27
C SER A 101 12.79 -37.27 35.05
N GLY A 102 11.49 -37.35 35.27
CA GLY A 102 10.47 -37.41 34.23
C GLY A 102 9.20 -36.82 34.82
N THR A 103 8.78 -35.67 34.29
CA THR A 103 7.50 -34.98 34.54
C THR A 103 7.17 -34.62 35.99
N SER A 104 7.13 -33.31 36.26
CA SER A 104 6.08 -32.60 37.01
C SER A 104 5.53 -33.22 38.31
N SER A 105 6.30 -34.02 39.05
CA SER A 105 5.93 -34.39 40.41
C SER A 105 6.50 -33.33 41.36
N ARG A 106 5.61 -32.69 42.13
CA ARG A 106 5.99 -31.93 43.32
C ARG A 106 6.67 -32.90 44.29
N SER A 107 7.96 -33.15 44.10
CA SER A 107 8.80 -33.87 45.07
C SER A 107 8.77 -33.02 46.34
N SER A 108 8.01 -33.49 47.33
CA SER A 108 7.95 -32.87 48.64
C SER A 108 9.33 -32.99 49.28
N ARG A 109 10.18 -31.97 49.07
CA ARG A 109 11.44 -31.83 49.80
C ARG A 109 11.13 -31.92 51.29
N ALA A 110 11.77 -32.85 51.99
CA ALA A 110 11.60 -32.99 53.43
C ALA A 110 11.93 -31.65 54.12
N LEU A 111 11.04 -31.18 54.98
CA LEU A 111 11.30 -30.00 55.81
C LEU A 111 12.42 -30.37 56.81
N ARG A 112 13.57 -29.73 56.65
CA ARG A 112 14.70 -29.85 57.57
C ARG A 112 14.83 -28.58 58.39
N GLU A 113 15.34 -28.74 59.60
CA GLU A 113 15.56 -27.64 60.53
C GLU A 113 16.98 -27.76 61.09
N SER A 114 17.67 -26.62 61.15
CA SER A 114 18.92 -26.48 61.87
C SER A 114 18.63 -26.02 63.30
N VAL A 115 19.25 -26.70 64.27
CA VAL A 115 19.14 -26.36 65.70
C VAL A 115 20.50 -25.86 66.15
N SER A 116 20.57 -24.63 66.66
CA SER A 116 21.76 -24.07 67.29
C SER A 116 21.50 -23.71 68.74
N SER A 117 22.51 -23.91 69.59
CA SER A 117 22.48 -23.54 71.01
C SER A 117 23.47 -22.40 71.26
N LEU A 118 22.99 -21.33 71.89
CA LEU A 118 23.78 -20.18 72.30
C LEU A 118 23.73 -20.07 73.83
N PRO A 119 24.88 -20.05 74.54
CA PRO A 119 24.89 -19.79 75.97
C PRO A 119 24.51 -18.33 76.23
N VAL A 120 23.63 -18.07 77.20
CA VAL A 120 23.20 -16.72 77.57
C VAL A 120 23.30 -16.51 79.07
N GLU A 121 23.82 -15.34 79.45
CA GLU A 121 23.83 -14.90 80.85
C GLU A 121 22.44 -14.31 81.20
N GLY A 122 21.74 -14.99 82.10
CA GLY A 122 20.40 -14.59 82.53
C GLY A 122 19.27 -15.27 81.78
N ARG A 123 18.04 -15.01 82.23
CA ARG A 123 16.82 -15.66 81.73
C ARG A 123 16.16 -14.82 80.64
N MET A 124 15.62 -15.46 79.61
CA MET A 124 14.90 -14.79 78.53
C MET A 124 13.55 -14.26 79.01
N LEU A 125 13.31 -12.96 78.88
CA LEU A 125 12.04 -12.31 79.23
C LEU A 125 11.17 -12.07 77.99
N PHE A 126 11.76 -11.50 76.93
CA PHE A 126 11.04 -11.13 75.72
C PHE A 126 11.93 -11.17 74.49
N VAL A 127 11.34 -11.38 73.32
CA VAL A 127 12.03 -11.44 72.03
C VAL A 127 11.24 -10.63 71.00
N ALA A 128 11.93 -9.81 70.22
CA ALA A 128 11.33 -9.01 69.15
C ALA A 128 12.15 -9.08 67.85
N ASP A 129 11.47 -9.14 66.71
CA ASP A 129 12.11 -8.95 65.40
C ASP A 129 12.46 -7.47 65.19
N VAL A 130 13.64 -7.21 64.60
CA VAL A 130 14.05 -5.89 64.14
C VAL A 130 13.71 -5.76 62.66
N PHE A 131 12.80 -4.85 62.34
CA PHE A 131 12.39 -4.57 60.97
C PHE A 131 13.42 -3.69 60.23
N PRO A 132 13.47 -3.76 58.89
CA PRO A 132 14.39 -2.95 58.09
C PRO A 132 14.10 -1.44 58.24
N LEU A 133 15.12 -0.62 57.90
CA LEU A 133 15.02 0.84 57.83
C LEU A 133 13.80 1.29 56.99
N PRO A 134 13.19 2.45 57.30
CA PRO A 134 11.95 2.92 56.69
C PRO A 134 12.01 2.96 55.15
N ASP A 135 13.11 3.40 54.56
CA ASP A 135 13.27 3.47 53.09
C ASP A 135 13.28 2.08 52.43
N THR A 136 13.85 1.08 53.12
CA THR A 136 13.82 -0.32 52.64
C THR A 136 12.44 -0.94 52.88
N ALA A 137 11.79 -0.57 53.99
CA ALA A 137 10.45 -1.00 54.32
C ALA A 137 9.40 -0.53 53.29
N THR A 138 9.46 0.74 52.86
CA THR A 138 8.54 1.31 51.85
C THR A 138 8.75 0.70 50.48
N THR A 139 10.00 0.53 50.05
CA THR A 139 10.33 -0.12 48.77
C THR A 139 9.88 -1.57 48.73
N VAL A 140 10.09 -2.33 49.82
CA VAL A 140 9.61 -3.72 49.94
C VAL A 140 8.09 -3.78 49.95
N GLN A 141 7.41 -2.90 50.69
CA GLN A 141 5.95 -2.83 50.71
C GLN A 141 5.39 -2.54 49.32
N SER A 142 5.98 -1.59 48.59
CA SER A 142 5.57 -1.25 47.23
C SER A 142 5.76 -2.41 46.25
N LEU A 143 6.82 -3.21 46.40
CA LEU A 143 7.11 -4.31 45.48
C LEU A 143 6.31 -5.58 45.79
N TYR A 144 6.05 -5.90 47.07
CA TYR A 144 5.62 -7.24 47.49
C TYR A 144 4.24 -7.34 48.17
N SER A 145 3.52 -6.24 48.39
CA SER A 145 2.21 -6.24 49.06
C SER A 145 1.10 -7.02 48.32
N GLU A 146 1.12 -7.08 46.99
CA GLU A 146 0.02 -7.63 46.19
C GLU A 146 0.29 -9.04 45.60
N ILE A 147 1.36 -9.73 46.02
CA ILE A 147 1.84 -10.96 45.35
C ILE A 147 1.08 -12.23 45.78
N GLU A 148 0.04 -12.14 46.61
CA GLU A 148 -0.75 -13.32 47.00
C GLU A 148 -1.96 -13.56 46.08
N TYR A 149 -1.96 -14.74 45.46
CA TYR A 149 -3.02 -15.27 44.60
C TYR A 149 -4.38 -15.23 45.31
N GLY A 150 -5.30 -14.42 44.79
CA GLY A 150 -6.75 -14.61 44.92
C GLY A 150 -7.32 -14.47 46.32
N GLY A 151 -7.70 -13.26 46.69
CA GLY A 151 -8.64 -13.03 47.79
C GLY A 151 -8.48 -11.64 48.39
N TYR A 152 -9.59 -10.92 48.51
CA TYR A 152 -9.72 -9.65 49.22
C TYR A 152 -9.03 -9.68 50.60
N GLU A 153 -7.79 -9.22 50.69
CA GLU A 153 -7.20 -8.69 51.92
C GLU A 153 -6.92 -7.21 51.69
N GLY A 154 -7.39 -6.38 52.63
CA GLY A 154 -7.50 -4.93 52.47
C GLY A 154 -6.17 -4.24 52.15
N SER A 155 -6.29 -3.11 51.46
CA SER A 155 -5.22 -2.22 50.98
C SER A 155 -4.34 -1.57 52.06
N ASP A 156 -4.28 -2.14 53.27
CA ASP A 156 -3.56 -1.61 54.42
C ASP A 156 -2.79 -2.72 55.15
N GLU A 157 -2.04 -3.53 54.38
CA GLU A 157 -1.03 -4.39 54.97
C GLU A 157 0.15 -3.55 55.48
N SER A 158 0.38 -3.58 56.80
CA SER A 158 1.55 -2.94 57.40
C SER A 158 2.85 -3.58 56.88
N CYS A 159 3.92 -2.79 56.76
CA CYS A 159 5.22 -3.28 56.30
C CYS A 159 5.75 -4.46 57.15
N GLU A 160 5.45 -4.48 58.44
CA GLU A 160 5.79 -5.58 59.36
C GLU A 160 5.20 -6.92 58.93
N LYS A 161 3.96 -6.93 58.43
CA LYS A 161 3.31 -8.15 57.93
C LYS A 161 3.94 -8.62 56.63
N VAL A 162 4.23 -7.70 55.70
CA VAL A 162 4.86 -8.02 54.41
C VAL A 162 6.26 -8.61 54.61
N THR A 163 7.06 -7.99 55.48
CA THR A 163 8.40 -8.48 55.82
C THR A 163 8.34 -9.86 56.50
N GLY A 164 7.39 -10.08 57.41
CA GLY A 164 7.11 -11.39 58.00
C GLY A 164 6.72 -12.46 56.97
N LYS A 165 5.82 -12.13 56.02
CA LYS A 165 5.42 -13.02 54.91
C LYS A 165 6.63 -13.37 54.02
N LEU A 166 7.51 -12.40 53.73
CA LEU A 166 8.72 -12.63 52.95
C LEU A 166 9.72 -13.54 53.66
N TRP A 167 9.97 -13.33 54.96
CA TRP A 167 10.82 -14.25 55.74
C TRP A 167 10.27 -15.69 55.73
N ALA A 168 8.95 -15.85 55.76
CA ALA A 168 8.31 -17.17 55.69
C ALA A 168 8.51 -17.90 54.34
N ARG A 169 8.80 -17.19 53.24
CA ARG A 169 9.10 -17.80 51.92
C ARG A 169 10.47 -18.49 51.87
N GLY A 170 11.35 -18.19 52.84
CA GLY A 170 12.65 -18.83 53.03
C GLY A 170 13.83 -18.03 52.47
N ASP A 171 14.99 -18.24 53.09
CA ASP A 171 16.16 -17.37 52.97
C ASP A 171 16.72 -17.27 51.55
N LEU A 172 16.72 -18.37 50.77
CA LEU A 172 17.35 -18.39 49.44
C LEU A 172 16.73 -17.39 48.44
N SER A 173 15.41 -17.21 48.51
CA SER A 173 14.67 -16.37 47.57
C SER A 173 14.78 -14.87 47.88
N ILE A 174 14.93 -14.52 49.17
CA ILE A 174 14.84 -13.14 49.66
C ILE A 174 16.18 -12.43 49.86
N GLN A 175 17.30 -13.09 49.53
CA GLN A 175 18.66 -12.61 49.82
C GLN A 175 18.99 -11.23 49.22
N HIS A 176 18.33 -10.88 48.12
CA HIS A 176 18.52 -9.60 47.42
C HIS A 176 17.54 -8.52 47.88
N ILE A 177 16.52 -8.88 48.67
CA ILE A 177 15.40 -8.03 49.05
C ILE A 177 15.64 -7.44 50.44
N LEU A 178 15.80 -8.32 51.44
CA LEU A 178 15.85 -7.94 52.84
C LEU A 178 17.28 -8.01 53.39
N PRO A 179 17.66 -7.14 54.35
CA PRO A 179 18.92 -7.26 55.10
C PRO A 179 18.95 -8.57 55.92
N ARG A 180 20.08 -8.79 56.62
CA ARG A 180 20.16 -9.88 57.61
C ARG A 180 19.04 -9.71 58.63
N ARG A 181 18.31 -10.79 58.93
CA ARG A 181 17.28 -10.77 59.96
C ARG A 181 17.95 -10.61 61.33
N ARG A 182 17.47 -9.67 62.13
CA ARG A 182 18.00 -9.36 63.47
C ARG A 182 16.86 -9.53 64.47
N VAL A 183 17.16 -10.16 65.59
CA VAL A 183 16.21 -10.40 66.68
C VAL A 183 16.85 -9.93 67.97
N VAL A 184 16.11 -9.12 68.73
CA VAL A 184 16.55 -8.64 70.03
C VAL A 184 15.95 -9.53 71.11
N VAL A 185 16.81 -10.12 71.93
CA VAL A 185 16.45 -10.90 73.10
C VAL A 185 16.70 -10.06 74.35
N PHE A 186 15.64 -9.79 75.10
CA PHE A 186 15.72 -9.14 76.39
C PHE A 186 15.87 -10.22 77.47
N SER A 187 17.01 -10.23 78.15
CA SER A 187 17.29 -11.11 79.28
C SER A 187 17.25 -10.33 80.60
N THR A 188 17.25 -11.05 81.72
CA THR A 188 17.36 -10.44 83.06
C THR A 188 18.66 -9.65 83.27
N MET A 189 19.72 -9.92 82.47
CA MET A 189 21.02 -9.27 82.59
C MET A 189 21.25 -8.16 81.54
N GLY A 190 20.50 -8.16 80.43
CA GLY A 190 20.65 -7.13 79.41
C GLY A 190 19.92 -7.43 78.11
N MET A 191 20.24 -6.64 77.09
CA MET A 191 19.71 -6.78 75.75
C MET A 191 20.77 -7.43 74.86
N MET A 192 20.42 -8.53 74.20
CA MET A 192 21.29 -9.23 73.27
C MET A 192 20.69 -9.19 71.87
N GLU A 193 21.50 -8.85 70.88
CA GLU A 193 21.10 -8.88 69.48
C GLU A 193 21.62 -10.15 68.80
N ILE A 194 20.71 -10.91 68.19
CA ILE A 194 21.01 -12.11 67.41
C ILE A 194 20.83 -11.77 65.93
N VAL A 195 21.89 -11.98 65.14
CA VAL A 195 21.89 -11.73 63.68
C VAL A 195 21.95 -13.05 62.93
N PHE A 196 20.96 -13.30 62.08
CA PHE A 196 20.93 -14.47 61.21
C PHE A 196 21.69 -14.18 59.91
N ASN A 197 22.74 -14.96 59.65
CA ASN A 197 23.52 -14.83 58.41
C ASN A 197 22.78 -15.51 57.25
N ARG A 198 22.59 -14.78 56.14
CA ARG A 198 22.06 -15.36 54.90
C ARG A 198 23.14 -16.22 54.22
N PRO A 199 22.78 -17.21 53.39
CA PRO A 199 23.74 -18.00 52.62
C PRO A 199 24.73 -17.16 51.80
N VAL A 200 24.28 -16.06 51.18
CA VAL A 200 25.15 -15.11 50.47
C VAL A 200 26.16 -14.41 51.39
N ASP A 201 25.79 -14.11 52.63
CA ASP A 201 26.70 -13.49 53.60
C ASP A 201 27.80 -14.46 54.06
N ILE A 202 27.46 -15.74 54.18
CA ILE A 202 28.41 -16.81 54.46
C ILE A 202 29.40 -16.91 53.30
N LEU A 203 28.90 -16.99 52.06
CA LEU A 203 29.74 -17.06 50.86
C LEU A 203 30.64 -15.83 50.71
N ARG A 204 30.10 -14.63 51.01
CA ARG A 204 30.87 -13.40 51.06
C ARG A 204 32.03 -13.50 52.04
N ARG A 205 31.77 -13.95 53.28
CA ARG A 205 32.82 -14.14 54.28
C ARG A 205 33.88 -15.11 53.80
N LEU A 206 33.49 -16.22 53.15
CA LEU A 206 34.44 -17.19 52.59
C LEU A 206 35.41 -16.51 51.60
N PHE A 207 34.90 -15.65 50.71
CA PHE A 207 35.73 -14.90 49.77
C PHE A 207 36.58 -13.79 50.39
N GLU A 208 36.10 -13.14 51.45
CA GLU A 208 36.86 -12.14 52.22
C GLU A 208 38.06 -12.79 52.92
N THR A 209 37.85 -13.94 53.56
CA THR A 209 38.88 -14.65 54.34
C THR A 209 39.88 -15.47 53.51
N ASN A 210 39.73 -15.51 52.18
CA ASN A 210 40.67 -16.23 51.29
C ASN A 210 40.80 -17.74 51.61
N ILE A 211 39.69 -18.37 51.98
CA ILE A 211 39.64 -19.79 52.38
C ILE A 211 39.94 -20.73 51.19
N PRO A 212 40.54 -21.93 51.41
CA PRO A 212 40.83 -22.89 50.35
C PRO A 212 39.59 -23.32 49.55
N ARG A 213 39.80 -23.60 48.27
CA ARG A 213 38.75 -23.94 47.27
C ARG A 213 37.85 -25.11 47.69
N SER A 214 38.37 -26.07 48.46
CA SER A 214 37.60 -27.23 48.94
C SER A 214 36.37 -26.85 49.78
N ILE A 215 36.44 -25.76 50.55
CA ILE A 215 35.31 -25.29 51.36
C ILE A 215 34.28 -24.56 50.48
N VAL A 216 34.72 -23.95 49.38
CA VAL A 216 33.80 -23.38 48.38
C VAL A 216 33.11 -24.50 47.60
N GLU A 217 33.83 -25.55 47.19
CA GLU A 217 33.24 -26.75 46.57
C GLU A 217 32.21 -27.41 47.51
N GLU A 218 32.53 -27.52 48.80
CA GLU A 218 31.58 -28.02 49.80
C GLU A 218 30.33 -27.13 49.91
N PHE A 219 30.48 -25.81 49.82
CA PHE A 219 29.36 -24.87 49.79
C PHE A 219 28.48 -25.09 48.55
N PHE A 220 29.07 -25.24 47.36
CA PHE A 220 28.34 -25.54 46.12
C PHE A 220 27.61 -26.88 46.19
N ASN A 221 28.23 -27.91 46.79
CA ASN A 221 27.60 -29.21 47.01
C ASN A 221 26.44 -29.16 48.00
N ARG A 222 26.52 -28.30 49.03
CA ARG A 222 25.49 -28.15 50.07
C ARG A 222 24.27 -27.38 49.60
N PHE A 223 24.41 -26.36 48.75
CA PHE A 223 23.28 -25.55 48.29
C PHE A 223 22.81 -25.89 46.87
N GLY A 224 23.62 -26.62 46.11
CA GLY A 224 23.42 -26.88 44.69
C GLY A 224 24.15 -25.85 43.81
N ALA A 225 24.63 -26.29 42.65
CA ALA A 225 25.41 -25.47 41.74
C ALA A 225 24.65 -24.24 41.24
N GLY A 226 23.36 -24.37 40.89
CA GLY A 226 22.51 -23.25 40.46
C GLY A 226 22.31 -22.18 41.54
N GLU A 227 21.99 -22.58 42.77
CA GLU A 227 21.79 -21.64 43.88
C GLU A 227 23.10 -20.93 44.26
N ALA A 228 24.21 -21.68 44.36
CA ALA A 228 25.53 -21.10 44.62
C ALA A 228 25.99 -20.15 43.51
N ALA A 229 25.76 -20.49 42.24
CA ALA A 229 26.01 -19.61 41.11
C ALA A 229 25.15 -18.33 41.16
N ALA A 230 23.86 -18.43 41.53
CA ALA A 230 23.01 -17.26 41.73
C ALA A 230 23.55 -16.33 42.83
N MET A 231 24.02 -16.91 43.94
CA MET A 231 24.66 -16.15 45.04
C MET A 231 25.96 -15.48 44.60
N CYS A 232 26.78 -16.17 43.81
CA CYS A 232 27.97 -15.59 43.18
C CYS A 232 27.62 -14.39 42.28
N LEU A 233 26.59 -14.51 41.43
CA LEU A 233 26.12 -13.41 40.59
C LEU A 233 25.65 -12.20 41.42
N MET A 234 24.91 -12.45 42.50
CA MET A 234 24.43 -11.39 43.39
C MET A 234 25.58 -10.61 44.05
N LEU A 235 26.68 -11.29 44.42
CA LEU A 235 27.88 -10.64 44.96
C LEU A 235 28.71 -9.94 43.88
N ALA A 236 28.90 -10.60 42.74
CA ALA A 236 29.64 -10.08 41.60
C ALA A 236 29.02 -8.78 41.08
N ALA A 237 27.70 -8.76 40.88
CA ALA A 237 26.93 -7.61 40.42
C ALA A 237 26.46 -6.66 41.55
N ARG A 238 26.86 -6.91 42.80
CA ARG A 238 26.56 -6.05 43.98
C ARG A 238 25.08 -5.77 44.22
N ILE A 239 24.24 -6.78 44.03
CA ILE A 239 22.77 -6.67 44.10
C ILE A 239 22.27 -6.74 45.55
N VAL A 240 23.05 -7.37 46.43
CA VAL A 240 22.69 -7.71 47.80
C VAL A 240 22.64 -6.46 48.68
N HIS A 241 21.56 -6.33 49.46
CA HIS A 241 21.49 -5.33 50.52
C HIS A 241 22.47 -5.70 51.65
N SER A 242 23.47 -4.85 51.87
CA SER A 242 24.54 -5.06 52.83
C SER A 242 24.93 -3.76 53.52
N GLU A 243 25.14 -3.82 54.83
CA GLU A 243 25.59 -2.69 55.67
C GLU A 243 27.01 -2.21 55.30
N THR A 244 27.85 -3.09 54.75
CA THR A 244 29.19 -2.76 54.25
C THR A 244 29.27 -2.93 52.73
N LEU A 245 29.96 -2.01 52.05
CA LEU A 245 30.20 -2.08 50.61
C LEU A 245 30.96 -3.36 50.25
N ILE A 246 30.50 -4.05 49.21
CA ILE A 246 31.16 -5.25 48.70
C ILE A 246 32.47 -4.84 48.01
N SER A 247 33.60 -5.32 48.52
CA SER A 247 34.92 -4.99 47.97
C SER A 247 35.09 -5.51 46.53
N ASN A 248 35.93 -4.83 45.73
CA ASN A 248 36.25 -5.27 44.38
C ASN A 248 36.82 -6.71 44.36
N VAL A 249 37.59 -7.07 45.40
CA VAL A 249 38.20 -8.41 45.54
C VAL A 249 37.14 -9.49 45.69
N VAL A 250 36.12 -9.27 46.52
CA VAL A 250 35.01 -10.22 46.71
C VAL A 250 34.18 -10.36 45.43
N SER A 251 33.85 -9.23 44.80
CA SER A 251 33.09 -9.22 43.53
C SER A 251 33.84 -9.98 42.41
N GLN A 252 35.16 -9.81 42.31
CA GLN A 252 35.98 -10.52 41.34
C GLN A 252 36.09 -12.02 41.63
N LYS A 253 36.31 -12.42 42.89
CA LYS A 253 36.33 -13.85 43.28
C LYS A 253 34.99 -14.55 43.08
N ALA A 254 33.89 -13.87 43.37
CA ALA A 254 32.56 -14.39 43.12
C ALA A 254 32.31 -14.60 41.62
N ALA A 255 32.81 -13.69 40.77
CA ALA A 255 32.74 -13.85 39.33
C ALA A 255 33.61 -15.01 38.82
N GLU A 256 34.82 -15.17 39.34
CA GLU A 256 35.69 -16.32 39.02
C GLU A 256 35.04 -17.64 39.43
N ALA A 257 34.39 -17.69 40.59
CA ALA A 257 33.66 -18.87 41.05
C ALA A 257 32.41 -19.18 40.20
N PHE A 258 31.75 -18.15 39.63
CA PHE A 258 30.64 -18.33 38.69
C PHE A 258 31.10 -18.86 37.32
N GLU A 259 32.33 -18.52 36.92
CA GLU A 259 32.90 -18.91 35.64
C GLU A 259 33.63 -20.26 35.69
N ASP A 260 33.97 -20.78 36.88
CA ASP A 260 34.72 -22.02 37.06
C ASP A 260 33.86 -23.26 36.73
N PRO A 261 34.19 -24.00 35.65
CA PRO A 261 33.47 -25.20 35.26
C PRO A 261 33.48 -26.31 36.32
N ARG A 262 34.42 -26.28 37.27
CA ARG A 262 34.52 -27.28 38.35
C ARG A 262 33.49 -27.08 39.44
N LEU A 263 33.11 -25.83 39.68
CA LEU A 263 32.11 -25.46 40.69
C LEU A 263 30.70 -25.52 40.10
N VAL A 264 30.57 -25.06 38.87
CA VAL A 264 29.26 -24.78 38.27
C VAL A 264 28.84 -25.85 37.25
N GLY A 265 29.79 -26.66 36.79
CA GLY A 265 29.56 -27.68 35.76
C GLY A 265 29.66 -27.14 34.34
N MET A 266 29.48 -28.04 33.37
CA MET A 266 29.42 -27.75 31.94
C MET A 266 28.10 -28.30 31.38
N PRO A 267 27.57 -27.76 30.27
CA PRO A 267 26.36 -28.30 29.64
C PRO A 267 26.59 -29.74 29.17
N GLN A 268 25.62 -30.59 29.43
CA GLN A 268 25.66 -32.03 29.18
C GLN A 268 24.38 -32.51 28.52
N LEU A 269 24.42 -33.68 27.89
CA LEU A 269 23.23 -34.33 27.35
C LEU A 269 22.58 -35.20 28.43
N GLU A 270 21.27 -35.06 28.66
CA GLU A 270 20.52 -35.88 29.62
C GLU A 270 20.64 -37.37 29.25
N GLY A 271 20.93 -38.23 30.24
CA GLY A 271 21.10 -39.68 30.03
C GLY A 271 22.55 -40.19 29.95
N SER A 272 23.56 -39.31 29.94
CA SER A 272 24.98 -39.73 29.93
C SER A 272 25.38 -40.61 31.13
N ASN A 273 24.72 -40.42 32.29
CA ASN A 273 24.93 -41.23 33.51
C ASN A 273 23.96 -42.42 33.64
N ALA A 274 22.87 -42.46 32.86
CA ALA A 274 21.89 -43.55 32.92
C ALA A 274 22.37 -44.79 32.15
N LEU A 275 23.22 -44.61 31.14
CA LEU A 275 23.81 -45.70 30.34
C LEU A 275 24.93 -46.45 31.07
N SER A 276 25.46 -45.91 32.17
CA SER A 276 26.54 -46.55 32.94
C SER A 276 26.06 -47.70 33.83
N ASN A 277 24.76 -47.72 34.17
CA ASN A 277 24.20 -48.65 35.16
C ASN A 277 23.42 -49.84 34.56
N THR A 278 23.32 -49.96 33.23
CA THR A 278 22.82 -51.19 32.60
C THR A 278 23.98 -52.05 32.11
N ARG A 279 24.81 -52.55 33.04
CA ARG A 279 25.55 -53.80 32.81
C ARG A 279 24.54 -54.95 32.88
N THR A 280 23.73 -55.11 31.84
CA THR A 280 23.12 -56.41 31.57
C THR A 280 24.20 -57.36 31.11
N ALA A 281 24.22 -58.55 31.72
CA ALA A 281 25.11 -59.65 31.35
C ALA A 281 25.05 -59.94 29.84
N ALA A 282 26.15 -60.49 29.34
CA ALA A 282 26.42 -60.84 27.95
C ALA A 282 25.19 -61.16 27.07
N GLY A 283 25.10 -60.46 25.92
CA GLY A 283 24.40 -60.95 24.73
C GLY A 283 22.88 -60.79 24.70
N GLY A 284 22.39 -59.57 24.45
CA GLY A 284 20.99 -59.36 24.06
C GLY A 284 20.71 -57.93 23.60
N PHE A 285 20.40 -57.75 22.31
CA PHE A 285 19.89 -56.48 21.77
C PHE A 285 18.39 -56.36 22.10
N SER A 286 18.00 -55.32 22.85
CA SER A 286 16.59 -55.02 23.16
C SER A 286 16.00 -54.11 22.07
N MET A 287 15.30 -54.69 21.10
CA MET A 287 14.55 -53.97 20.06
C MET A 287 13.15 -53.60 20.56
N GLY A 288 13.01 -52.54 21.34
CA GLY A 288 11.68 -52.12 21.80
C GLY A 288 11.57 -50.92 22.73
N GLN A 289 12.67 -50.25 23.10
CA GLN A 289 12.61 -49.05 23.94
C GLN A 289 12.68 -47.80 23.05
N VAL A 290 11.63 -46.96 23.10
CA VAL A 290 11.61 -45.65 22.44
C VAL A 290 12.80 -44.85 23.00
N VAL A 291 13.74 -44.51 22.14
CA VAL A 291 14.86 -43.62 22.48
C VAL A 291 14.23 -42.24 22.73
N GLN A 292 14.11 -41.83 23.99
CA GLN A 292 13.82 -40.44 24.31
C GLN A 292 14.94 -39.57 23.72
N GLU A 293 14.57 -38.56 22.94
CA GLU A 293 15.54 -37.57 22.46
C GLU A 293 16.23 -36.98 23.68
N ALA A 294 17.55 -37.10 23.71
CA ALA A 294 18.34 -36.66 24.86
C ALA A 294 18.39 -35.13 24.87
N GLU A 295 17.70 -34.51 25.82
CA GLU A 295 17.62 -33.06 25.95
C GLU A 295 18.95 -32.47 26.48
N PRO A 296 19.38 -31.30 26.00
CA PRO A 296 20.54 -30.61 26.54
C PRO A 296 20.23 -30.03 27.94
N VAL A 297 20.99 -30.47 28.95
CA VAL A 297 20.97 -29.91 30.31
C VAL A 297 22.04 -28.84 30.41
N PHE A 298 21.64 -27.61 30.70
CA PHE A 298 22.57 -26.50 30.89
C PHE A 298 23.32 -26.57 32.23
N SER A 299 24.45 -25.88 32.31
CA SER A 299 25.24 -25.82 33.55
C SER A 299 24.51 -25.10 34.68
N GLY A 300 25.05 -25.21 35.91
CA GLY A 300 24.58 -24.42 37.05
C GLY A 300 24.74 -22.90 36.84
N ALA A 301 25.50 -22.44 35.84
CA ALA A 301 25.76 -21.03 35.59
C ALA A 301 24.51 -20.41 34.97
N HIS A 302 23.97 -21.11 33.97
CA HIS A 302 22.70 -20.79 33.37
C HIS A 302 21.56 -20.90 34.40
N GLU A 303 21.49 -21.99 35.18
CA GLU A 303 20.47 -22.12 36.23
C GLU A 303 20.55 -20.98 37.24
N GLY A 304 21.74 -20.64 37.72
CA GLY A 304 21.95 -19.54 38.65
C GLY A 304 21.61 -18.17 38.07
N LEU A 305 21.89 -17.95 36.79
CA LEU A 305 21.47 -16.75 36.07
C LEU A 305 19.94 -16.66 35.96
N CYS A 306 19.27 -17.76 35.61
CA CYS A 306 17.81 -17.85 35.58
C CYS A 306 17.21 -17.56 36.96
N LEU A 307 17.72 -18.19 38.02
CA LEU A 307 17.24 -17.97 39.39
C LEU A 307 17.43 -16.52 39.84
N CYS A 308 18.61 -15.93 39.59
CA CYS A 308 18.88 -14.54 39.93
C CYS A 308 17.95 -13.59 39.16
N SER A 309 17.75 -13.81 37.86
CA SER A 309 16.88 -13.00 37.01
C SER A 309 15.41 -13.13 37.40
N ALA A 310 14.93 -14.35 37.63
CA ALA A 310 13.58 -14.63 38.09
C ALA A 310 13.30 -13.97 39.44
N ARG A 311 14.24 -14.03 40.39
CA ARG A 311 14.13 -13.37 41.69
C ARG A 311 13.95 -11.85 41.59
N LEU A 312 14.70 -11.20 40.69
CA LEU A 312 14.59 -9.76 40.46
C LEU A 312 13.27 -9.38 39.78
N LEU A 313 12.83 -10.15 38.79
CA LEU A 313 11.61 -9.84 38.02
C LEU A 313 10.31 -10.30 38.70
N PHE A 314 10.40 -11.22 39.65
CA PHE A 314 9.26 -11.79 40.37
C PHE A 314 8.23 -10.77 40.91
N PRO A 315 8.59 -9.64 41.54
CA PRO A 315 7.61 -8.68 42.04
C PRO A 315 6.82 -7.92 40.96
N ILE A 316 7.21 -8.05 39.68
CA ILE A 316 6.59 -7.29 38.58
C ILE A 316 6.06 -8.17 37.45
N TRP A 317 6.65 -9.34 37.22
CA TRP A 317 6.52 -10.11 35.97
C TRP A 317 5.07 -10.42 35.54
N GLU A 318 4.25 -10.90 36.47
CA GLU A 318 2.85 -11.30 36.21
C GLU A 318 1.82 -10.24 36.61
N LEU A 319 2.25 -9.12 37.18
CA LEU A 319 1.35 -8.09 37.71
C LEU A 319 1.09 -6.99 36.67
N PRO A 320 -0.10 -6.34 36.71
CA PRO A 320 -0.38 -5.19 35.87
C PRO A 320 0.58 -4.04 36.17
N VAL A 321 0.95 -3.32 35.12
CA VAL A 321 1.90 -2.20 35.23
C VAL A 321 1.23 -0.95 35.81
N VAL A 322 -0.04 -0.75 35.50
CA VAL A 322 -0.83 0.43 35.81
C VAL A 322 -2.10 0.02 36.54
N VAL A 323 -2.48 0.77 37.57
CA VAL A 323 -3.68 0.53 38.39
C VAL A 323 -4.53 1.79 38.42
N VAL A 324 -5.85 1.61 38.44
CA VAL A 324 -6.82 2.71 38.57
C VAL A 324 -7.12 2.92 40.05
N LYS A 325 -6.66 4.04 40.63
CA LYS A 325 -7.04 4.46 41.98
C LYS A 325 -8.33 5.27 41.93
N GLY A 326 -9.39 4.77 42.55
CA GLY A 326 -10.63 5.51 42.79
C GLY A 326 -10.65 6.09 44.21
N ASP A 327 -11.32 7.23 44.40
CA ASP A 327 -11.61 7.74 45.73
C ASP A 327 -12.46 6.72 46.51
N LEU A 328 -12.00 6.35 47.71
CA LEU A 328 -12.72 5.51 48.64
C LEU A 328 -14.05 6.18 49.02
N GLY A 329 -15.14 5.79 48.37
CA GLY A 329 -16.47 6.36 48.68
C GLY A 329 -17.69 5.64 48.13
N SER A 330 -17.59 4.86 47.04
CA SER A 330 -18.77 4.14 46.51
C SER A 330 -18.38 2.81 45.87
N ALA A 331 -18.63 1.72 46.58
CA ALA A 331 -18.40 0.35 46.12
C ALA A 331 -19.39 -0.13 45.04
N ASP A 332 -20.10 0.78 44.36
CA ASP A 332 -21.11 0.42 43.37
C ASP A 332 -21.23 1.50 42.28
N ALA A 333 -20.19 1.59 41.45
CA ALA A 333 -20.24 2.08 40.07
C ALA A 333 -18.84 1.91 39.47
N MET A 334 -18.76 1.27 38.31
CA MET A 334 -17.65 1.43 37.35
C MET A 334 -17.59 2.90 36.93
N SER A 335 -17.12 3.78 37.81
CA SER A 335 -16.93 5.19 37.49
C SER A 335 -15.71 5.32 36.59
N GLU A 336 -15.96 5.76 35.36
CA GLU A 336 -14.99 6.09 34.31
C GLU A 336 -13.95 7.17 34.70
N ASN A 337 -13.94 7.64 35.96
CA ASN A 337 -13.16 8.76 36.46
C ASN A 337 -12.12 8.36 37.54
N GLY A 338 -11.53 7.17 37.43
CA GLY A 338 -10.42 6.77 38.31
C GLY A 338 -9.07 7.32 37.85
N ILE A 339 -8.19 7.65 38.80
CA ILE A 339 -6.83 8.14 38.52
C ILE A 339 -5.94 6.95 38.17
N VAL A 340 -5.57 6.86 36.89
CA VAL A 340 -4.61 5.90 36.33
C VAL A 340 -3.18 6.22 36.82
N VAL A 341 -2.60 5.35 37.63
CA VAL A 341 -1.22 5.50 38.17
C VAL A 341 -0.40 4.24 37.98
N CYS A 342 0.93 4.37 37.93
CA CYS A 342 1.81 3.21 38.02
C CYS A 342 1.57 2.47 39.34
N ARG A 343 1.54 1.14 39.31
CA ARG A 343 1.36 0.29 40.50
C ARG A 343 2.48 0.52 41.53
N LEU A 344 3.70 0.64 41.03
CA LEU A 344 4.91 0.81 41.84
C LEU A 344 5.24 2.28 42.09
N SER A 345 5.83 2.55 43.26
CA SER A 345 6.45 3.83 43.56
C SER A 345 7.70 4.07 42.71
N LEU A 346 8.03 5.35 42.47
CA LEU A 346 9.22 5.76 41.70
C LEU A 346 10.51 5.18 42.30
N GLU A 347 10.66 5.25 43.62
CA GLU A 347 11.83 4.75 44.34
C GLU A 347 11.99 3.23 44.21
N ALA A 348 10.89 2.48 44.32
CA ALA A 348 10.91 1.02 44.15
C ALA A 348 11.32 0.61 42.72
N MET A 349 10.80 1.30 41.71
CA MET A 349 11.19 1.08 40.31
C MET A 349 12.67 1.38 40.09
N GLN A 350 13.20 2.46 40.67
CA GLN A 350 14.60 2.86 40.53
C GLN A 350 15.56 1.87 41.20
N VAL A 351 15.24 1.40 42.41
CA VAL A 351 16.03 0.36 43.10
C VAL A 351 16.07 -0.92 42.27
N LEU A 352 14.93 -1.33 41.71
CA LEU A 352 14.86 -2.53 40.90
C LEU A 352 15.61 -2.39 39.56
N GLU A 353 15.46 -1.26 38.87
CA GLU A 353 16.19 -0.95 37.65
C GLU A 353 17.70 -0.98 37.89
N ASN A 354 18.19 -0.33 38.96
CA ASN A 354 19.60 -0.31 39.31
C ASN A 354 20.18 -1.72 39.52
N LYS A 355 19.43 -2.60 40.19
CA LYS A 355 19.82 -4.00 40.41
C LYS A 355 19.91 -4.77 39.10
N ILE A 356 18.90 -4.66 38.24
CA ILE A 356 18.86 -5.32 36.92
C ILE A 356 19.99 -4.80 36.01
N ARG A 357 20.16 -3.47 35.95
CA ARG A 357 21.20 -2.82 35.12
C ARG A 357 22.61 -3.17 35.60
N SER A 358 22.83 -3.36 36.90
CA SER A 358 24.11 -3.83 37.44
C SER A 358 24.43 -5.28 37.01
N LEU A 359 23.43 -6.18 37.07
CA LEU A 359 23.57 -7.56 36.58
C LEU A 359 23.85 -7.61 35.07
N GLU A 360 23.09 -6.85 34.27
CA GLU A 360 23.28 -6.74 32.82
C GLU A 360 24.70 -6.24 32.49
N LYS A 361 25.15 -5.15 33.12
CA LYS A 361 26.49 -4.57 32.92
C LYS A 361 27.58 -5.57 33.25
N PHE A 362 27.41 -6.34 34.33
CA PHE A 362 28.33 -7.41 34.71
C PHE A 362 28.43 -8.48 33.61
N LEU A 363 27.28 -9.00 33.14
CA LEU A 363 27.25 -10.03 32.08
C LEU A 363 27.85 -9.50 30.77
N LYS A 364 27.51 -8.26 30.38
CA LYS A 364 28.09 -7.59 29.21
C LYS A 364 29.61 -7.45 29.32
N SER A 365 30.13 -7.11 30.50
CA SER A 365 31.56 -7.05 30.76
C SER A 365 32.22 -8.42 30.56
N ARG A 366 31.64 -9.50 31.08
CA ARG A 366 32.20 -10.85 30.96
C ARG A 366 32.15 -11.38 29.53
N ARG A 367 31.05 -11.13 28.81
CA ARG A 367 30.92 -11.43 27.38
C ARG A 367 32.01 -10.72 26.57
N ASN A 368 32.21 -9.41 26.78
CA ASN A 368 33.21 -8.63 26.04
C ASN A 368 34.64 -9.08 26.36
N GLN A 369 34.90 -9.51 27.59
CA GLN A 369 36.20 -10.07 28.01
C GLN A 369 36.39 -11.54 27.60
N ARG A 370 35.39 -12.18 26.97
CA ARG A 370 35.40 -13.59 26.57
C ARG A 370 35.79 -14.53 27.71
N ARG A 371 35.27 -14.29 28.92
CA ARG A 371 35.54 -15.07 30.13
C ARG A 371 34.56 -16.24 30.29
N GLY A 372 34.95 -17.27 31.03
CA GLY A 372 34.14 -18.47 31.25
C GLY A 372 33.66 -19.13 29.95
N LEU A 373 32.40 -19.54 29.91
CA LEU A 373 31.78 -20.24 28.78
C LEU A 373 31.82 -19.44 27.46
N TYR A 374 31.82 -18.10 27.52
CA TYR A 374 31.97 -17.23 26.34
C TYR A 374 33.34 -17.39 25.66
N GLY A 375 34.40 -17.61 26.45
CA GLY A 375 35.75 -17.87 25.93
C GLY A 375 35.91 -19.26 25.32
N CYS A 376 35.24 -20.25 25.90
CA CYS A 376 35.19 -21.62 25.38
C CYS A 376 34.59 -21.68 23.96
N VAL A 377 33.51 -20.92 23.72
CA VAL A 377 32.86 -20.85 22.39
C VAL A 377 33.67 -19.99 21.40
N ALA A 378 34.35 -18.95 21.87
CA ALA A 378 35.15 -18.04 21.04
C ALA A 378 36.57 -18.56 20.72
N GLY A 379 36.93 -19.76 21.16
CA GLY A 379 38.23 -20.40 20.87
C GLY A 379 39.46 -19.77 21.57
N LEU A 380 39.25 -18.95 22.61
CA LEU A 380 40.32 -18.20 23.31
C LEU A 380 40.46 -18.57 24.80
N GLY A 381 39.81 -19.64 25.26
CA GLY A 381 39.98 -20.13 26.63
C GLY A 381 41.39 -20.69 26.85
N ASP A 382 42.27 -19.89 27.44
CA ASP A 382 43.47 -20.41 28.09
C ASP A 382 43.04 -21.38 29.19
N VAL A 383 43.61 -22.60 29.14
CA VAL A 383 43.33 -23.80 29.94
C VAL A 383 42.33 -24.77 29.28
N THR A 384 42.91 -25.64 28.43
CA THR A 384 42.40 -26.94 27.97
C THR A 384 41.07 -26.96 27.20
N GLY A 385 41.15 -26.83 25.87
CA GLY A 385 40.09 -27.24 24.96
C GLY A 385 40.04 -26.45 23.66
N SER A 386 41.10 -26.51 22.85
CA SER A 386 41.01 -26.08 21.45
C SER A 386 39.99 -26.96 20.72
N ILE A 387 38.94 -26.34 20.18
CA ILE A 387 37.99 -26.95 19.27
C ILE A 387 38.27 -26.42 17.87
N LEU A 388 39.48 -26.62 17.36
CA LEU A 388 39.76 -26.56 15.93
C LEU A 388 40.74 -27.65 15.51
N TYR A 389 40.46 -28.20 14.34
CA TYR A 389 41.16 -29.23 13.59
C TYR A 389 42.68 -29.17 13.75
N GLY A 390 43.30 -30.35 13.94
CA GLY A 390 44.71 -30.48 14.26
C GLY A 390 45.68 -29.95 13.19
N ILE A 391 46.82 -29.45 13.67
CA ILE A 391 48.20 -29.69 13.19
C ILE A 391 49.11 -29.35 14.39
N GLY A 392 50.12 -30.20 14.64
CA GLY A 392 50.87 -30.23 15.90
C GLY A 392 51.88 -29.11 16.11
N SER A 393 52.31 -28.97 17.36
CA SER A 393 53.68 -28.60 17.72
C SER A 393 53.92 -28.94 19.20
N GLU A 394 54.99 -29.67 19.45
CA GLU A 394 55.53 -29.97 20.77
C GLU A 394 56.23 -28.73 21.35
N LEU A 395 56.01 -28.39 22.63
CA LEU A 395 57.07 -28.00 23.58
C LEU A 395 56.49 -27.66 24.97
N GLY A 396 57.18 -28.12 26.02
CA GLY A 396 57.18 -27.48 27.35
C GLY A 396 56.41 -28.23 28.44
N GLY A 397 57.11 -29.04 29.23
CA GLY A 397 56.56 -29.76 30.38
C GLY A 397 56.47 -28.94 31.67
N GLY A 398 55.46 -29.28 32.49
CA GLY A 398 55.29 -28.86 33.88
C GLY A 398 53.86 -29.04 34.36
N ASP A 399 53.61 -30.04 35.22
CA ASP A 399 52.39 -30.25 36.04
C ASP A 399 51.02 -30.48 35.35
N HIS A 400 51.01 -31.13 34.18
CA HIS A 400 49.79 -31.42 33.41
C HIS A 400 49.01 -32.71 33.77
N SER A 401 49.27 -33.33 34.92
CA SER A 401 48.71 -34.68 35.22
C SER A 401 47.24 -34.68 35.69
N MET A 402 46.72 -33.60 36.29
CA MET A 402 45.40 -33.63 36.96
C MET A 402 44.24 -32.95 36.20
N VAL A 403 44.49 -32.27 35.08
CA VAL A 403 43.46 -31.47 34.36
C VAL A 403 42.83 -32.22 33.18
N ARG A 404 43.38 -33.39 32.81
CA ARG A 404 42.89 -34.22 31.69
C ARG A 404 41.52 -34.88 31.93
N ASN A 405 40.94 -34.71 33.13
CA ASN A 405 39.71 -35.38 33.56
C ASN A 405 38.44 -34.50 33.55
N LEU A 406 38.51 -33.24 33.08
CA LEU A 406 37.36 -32.31 33.13
C LEU A 406 36.33 -32.51 32.02
N PHE A 407 36.72 -33.15 30.92
CA PHE A 407 35.78 -33.80 30.00
C PHE A 407 35.81 -35.27 30.36
N GLY A 408 34.66 -35.84 30.75
CA GLY A 408 34.55 -37.21 31.20
C GLY A 408 35.42 -38.16 30.37
N ALA A 409 36.45 -38.73 31.00
CA ALA A 409 37.14 -39.87 30.45
C ALA A 409 36.11 -40.99 30.34
N TYR A 410 35.74 -41.37 29.11
CA TYR A 410 35.27 -42.72 28.88
C TYR A 410 36.30 -43.65 29.53
N SER A 411 35.83 -44.43 30.51
CA SER A 411 36.63 -45.41 31.25
C SER A 411 37.46 -46.24 30.27
N ARG A 412 38.76 -45.94 30.18
CA ARG A 412 39.74 -46.85 29.61
C ARG A 412 40.35 -47.58 30.80
N ASN A 413 39.73 -48.68 31.18
CA ASN A 413 40.37 -49.66 32.05
C ASN A 413 41.67 -50.09 31.36
N THR A 414 42.78 -49.81 32.03
CA THR A 414 44.09 -50.36 31.69
C THR A 414 44.13 -51.78 32.21
N GLU A 415 43.88 -52.76 31.34
CA GLU A 415 44.46 -54.10 31.49
C GLU A 415 44.42 -54.85 30.14
N SER A 416 45.62 -55.30 29.74
CA SER A 416 45.98 -56.34 28.76
C SER A 416 45.42 -56.29 27.31
N ASN A 417 46.32 -55.94 26.39
CA ASN A 417 46.74 -56.76 25.23
C ASN A 417 45.65 -57.62 24.53
N ASP A 418 44.99 -57.11 23.48
CA ASP A 418 44.83 -57.83 22.20
C ASP A 418 44.24 -56.93 21.09
N GLY A 419 44.37 -57.39 19.84
CA GLY A 419 44.19 -56.69 18.57
C GLY A 419 42.84 -56.03 18.25
N GLY A 420 42.88 -55.26 17.15
CA GLY A 420 41.92 -54.21 16.82
C GLY A 420 40.49 -54.63 16.54
N MET A 421 39.58 -53.71 16.85
CA MET A 421 38.26 -53.54 16.23
C MET A 421 37.89 -52.06 16.32
N SER A 422 37.66 -51.43 15.16
CA SER A 422 37.14 -50.07 15.03
C SER A 422 35.69 -50.06 15.50
N ASN A 423 35.45 -49.67 16.75
CA ASN A 423 34.10 -49.37 17.22
C ASN A 423 33.62 -48.11 16.48
N LYS A 424 32.63 -48.27 15.59
CA LYS A 424 31.89 -47.18 14.96
C LYS A 424 31.48 -46.18 16.05
N ARG A 425 32.06 -44.98 16.02
CA ARG A 425 31.68 -43.87 16.91
C ARG A 425 30.17 -43.69 16.82
N GLN A 426 29.47 -43.95 17.93
CA GLN A 426 28.07 -43.57 18.09
C GLN A 426 28.01 -42.05 17.93
N ARG A 427 27.37 -41.55 16.87
CA ARG A 427 27.18 -40.11 16.67
C ARG A 427 26.30 -39.61 17.81
N LEU A 428 26.91 -38.96 18.80
CA LEU A 428 26.17 -38.11 19.73
C LEU A 428 25.48 -37.01 18.90
N PRO A 429 24.21 -36.68 19.18
CA PRO A 429 23.46 -35.71 18.38
C PRO A 429 24.04 -34.29 18.44
N TYR A 430 24.76 -33.96 19.52
CA TYR A 430 25.43 -32.68 19.70
C TYR A 430 26.87 -32.86 20.19
N SER A 431 27.76 -32.01 19.70
CA SER A 431 29.11 -31.86 20.22
C SER A 431 29.13 -31.03 21.51
N PRO A 432 30.12 -31.20 22.41
CA PRO A 432 30.27 -30.35 23.59
C PRO A 432 30.40 -28.85 23.25
N ALA A 433 30.94 -28.53 22.06
CA ALA A 433 31.03 -27.17 21.54
C ALA A 433 29.66 -26.57 21.23
N GLU A 434 28.80 -27.36 20.57
CA GLU A 434 27.43 -26.95 20.24
C GLU A 434 26.58 -26.79 21.50
N LEU A 435 26.75 -27.68 22.50
CA LEU A 435 26.11 -27.55 23.81
C LEU A 435 26.52 -26.25 24.52
N ALA A 436 27.82 -25.93 24.55
CA ALA A 436 28.32 -24.68 25.09
C ALA A 436 27.81 -23.45 24.31
N ALA A 437 27.74 -23.52 22.98
CA ALA A 437 27.20 -22.45 22.15
C ALA A 437 25.68 -22.26 22.35
N MET A 438 24.92 -23.34 22.58
CA MET A 438 23.51 -23.27 22.94
C MET A 438 23.30 -22.56 24.28
N GLU A 439 24.09 -22.93 25.30
CA GLU A 439 24.00 -22.28 26.61
C GLU A 439 24.40 -20.79 26.55
N VAL A 440 25.48 -20.44 25.83
CA VAL A 440 25.88 -19.05 25.64
C VAL A 440 24.78 -18.23 24.96
N ARG A 441 24.08 -18.79 23.97
CA ARG A 441 22.91 -18.15 23.36
C ARG A 441 21.78 -17.95 24.38
N ALA A 442 21.47 -18.96 25.18
CA ALA A 442 20.45 -18.86 26.22
C ALA A 442 20.79 -17.78 27.28
N MET A 443 22.04 -17.74 27.76
CA MET A 443 22.52 -16.71 28.68
C MET A 443 22.44 -15.30 28.06
N GLU A 444 22.74 -15.16 26.78
CA GLU A 444 22.63 -13.90 26.06
C GLU A 444 21.16 -13.46 25.89
N CYS A 445 20.22 -14.39 25.64
CA CYS A 445 18.78 -14.09 25.63
C CYS A 445 18.32 -13.55 26.99
N ILE A 446 18.77 -14.15 28.10
CA ILE A 446 18.44 -13.66 29.45
C ILE A 446 19.05 -12.27 29.69
N ARG A 447 20.30 -12.03 29.27
CA ARG A 447 20.93 -10.71 29.36
C ARG A 447 20.14 -9.65 28.59
N GLN A 448 19.71 -9.97 27.37
CA GLN A 448 18.88 -9.07 26.55
C GLN A 448 17.51 -8.82 27.20
N LEU A 449 16.89 -9.84 27.79
CA LEU A 449 15.65 -9.70 28.54
C LEU A 449 15.81 -8.76 29.75
N LEU A 450 16.87 -8.94 30.54
CA LEU A 450 17.20 -8.06 31.66
C LEU A 450 17.44 -6.61 31.18
N HIS A 451 18.15 -6.45 30.07
CA HIS A 451 18.38 -5.14 29.47
C HIS A 451 17.05 -4.46 29.12
N ARG A 452 16.19 -5.14 28.35
CA ARG A 452 14.87 -4.62 27.97
C ARG A 452 13.97 -4.35 29.17
N SER A 453 14.01 -5.21 30.20
CA SER A 453 13.26 -5.00 31.46
C SER A 453 13.73 -3.75 32.21
N SER A 454 15.03 -3.44 32.19
CA SER A 454 15.57 -2.21 32.79
C SER A 454 15.13 -0.96 32.03
N GLU A 455 15.06 -1.04 30.70
CA GLU A 455 14.55 0.04 29.86
C GLU A 455 13.06 0.29 30.05
N ALA A 456 12.25 -0.78 30.16
CA ALA A 456 10.83 -0.67 30.46
C ALA A 456 10.59 -0.03 31.84
N LEU A 457 11.36 -0.42 32.87
CA LEU A 457 11.30 0.21 34.19
C LEU A 457 11.69 1.69 34.14
N PHE A 458 12.72 2.05 33.39
CA PHE A 458 13.11 3.45 33.19
C PHE A 458 11.99 4.26 32.50
N LEU A 459 11.37 3.70 31.46
CA LEU A 459 10.24 4.32 30.77
C LEU A 459 9.08 4.57 31.75
N LEU A 460 8.73 3.58 32.57
CA LEU A 460 7.67 3.71 33.58
C LEU A 460 8.00 4.75 34.65
N GLN A 461 9.26 4.84 35.08
CA GLN A 461 9.72 5.90 35.98
C GLN A 461 9.51 7.28 35.35
N LEU A 462 9.91 7.46 34.09
CA LEU A 462 9.74 8.74 33.39
C LEU A 462 8.26 9.09 33.25
N LEU A 463 7.41 8.14 32.84
CA LEU A 463 5.97 8.33 32.73
C LEU A 463 5.32 8.69 34.09
N SER A 464 5.79 8.08 35.18
CA SER A 464 5.29 8.38 36.53
C SER A 464 5.59 9.82 36.98
N GLN A 465 6.71 10.40 36.54
CA GLN A 465 7.08 11.80 36.81
C GLN A 465 6.16 12.81 36.10
N HIS A 466 5.52 12.39 34.99
CA HIS A 466 4.66 13.25 34.17
C HIS A 466 3.16 13.05 34.40
N HIS A 467 2.78 12.31 35.46
CA HIS A 467 1.40 11.92 35.76
C HIS A 467 0.71 11.20 34.60
N VAL A 468 0.77 9.86 34.63
CA VAL A 468 0.20 8.94 33.61
C VAL A 468 -1.25 9.30 33.24
N THR A 469 -2.06 9.74 34.20
CA THR A 469 -3.43 10.21 33.94
C THR A 469 -3.54 11.27 32.85
N ARG A 470 -2.63 12.26 32.82
CA ARG A 470 -2.67 13.33 31.82
C ARG A 470 -2.37 12.78 30.42
N LEU A 471 -1.41 11.87 30.32
CA LEU A 471 -1.01 11.27 29.04
C LEU A 471 -2.11 10.37 28.47
N VAL A 472 -2.83 9.65 29.33
CA VAL A 472 -3.86 8.68 28.95
C VAL A 472 -5.21 9.33 28.61
N GLN A 473 -5.42 10.61 28.97
CA GLN A 473 -6.63 11.35 28.60
C GLN A 473 -6.85 11.42 27.08
N GLY A 474 -5.79 11.42 26.27
CA GLY A 474 -5.89 11.42 24.81
C GLY A 474 -6.17 10.06 24.17
N PHE A 475 -6.18 8.96 24.94
CA PHE A 475 -6.33 7.60 24.41
C PHE A 475 -7.78 7.16 24.28
N ASP A 476 -8.06 6.32 23.29
CA ASP A 476 -9.36 5.65 23.10
C ASP A 476 -9.66 4.67 24.24
N ALA A 477 -10.95 4.37 24.48
CA ALA A 477 -11.38 3.47 25.55
C ALA A 477 -10.72 2.07 25.46
N ASN A 478 -10.55 1.54 24.25
CA ASN A 478 -9.89 0.24 24.01
C ASN A 478 -8.41 0.27 24.43
N LEU A 479 -7.69 1.35 24.10
CA LEU A 479 -6.27 1.51 24.47
C LEU A 479 -6.11 1.70 25.98
N ARG A 480 -7.03 2.43 26.63
CA ARG A 480 -7.04 2.58 28.09
C ARG A 480 -7.29 1.23 28.78
N GLN A 481 -8.22 0.43 28.27
CA GLN A 481 -8.49 -0.90 28.81
C GLN A 481 -7.29 -1.83 28.64
N ALA A 482 -6.66 -1.83 27.46
CA ALA A 482 -5.44 -2.59 27.20
C ALA A 482 -4.30 -2.18 28.15
N LEU A 483 -4.11 -0.87 28.39
CA LEU A 483 -3.09 -0.36 29.31
C LEU A 483 -3.30 -0.83 30.76
N VAL A 484 -4.55 -0.89 31.24
CA VAL A 484 -4.88 -1.34 32.60
C VAL A 484 -4.72 -2.84 32.77
N GLN A 485 -4.96 -3.62 31.71
CA GLN A 485 -4.83 -5.08 31.73
C GLN A 485 -3.40 -5.56 31.44
N MET A 486 -2.55 -4.72 30.86
CA MET A 486 -1.20 -5.08 30.45
C MET A 486 -0.30 -5.42 31.65
N THR A 487 0.24 -6.63 31.62
CA THR A 487 1.24 -7.10 32.58
C THR A 487 2.66 -6.66 32.20
N PHE A 488 3.59 -6.71 33.15
CA PHE A 488 4.98 -6.33 32.87
C PHE A 488 5.64 -7.22 31.81
N HIS A 489 5.40 -8.53 31.83
CA HIS A 489 5.97 -9.41 30.81
C HIS A 489 5.41 -9.12 29.41
N GLN A 490 4.13 -8.73 29.30
CA GLN A 490 3.53 -8.32 28.03
C GLN A 490 4.17 -7.01 27.52
N LEU A 491 4.42 -6.04 28.39
CA LEU A 491 5.12 -4.80 28.03
C LEU A 491 6.54 -5.06 27.48
N VAL A 492 7.24 -6.08 27.99
CA VAL A 492 8.63 -6.38 27.63
C VAL A 492 8.74 -7.35 26.45
N CYS A 493 7.85 -8.33 26.33
CA CYS A 493 7.98 -9.43 25.38
C CYS A 493 6.94 -9.45 24.25
N SER A 494 5.85 -8.68 24.34
CA SER A 494 4.78 -8.67 23.34
C SER A 494 4.89 -7.50 22.37
N GLU A 495 4.46 -7.72 21.12
CA GLU A 495 4.32 -6.67 20.10
C GLU A 495 3.25 -5.64 20.50
N GLU A 496 2.18 -6.07 21.18
CA GLU A 496 1.17 -5.16 21.73
C GLU A 496 1.76 -4.20 22.77
N GLY A 497 2.72 -4.69 23.56
CA GLY A 497 3.46 -3.90 24.53
C GLY A 497 4.31 -2.81 23.86
N ASP A 498 4.96 -3.15 22.74
CA ASP A 498 5.75 -2.20 21.95
C ASP A 498 4.88 -1.11 21.33
N HIS A 499 3.71 -1.49 20.79
CA HIS A 499 2.75 -0.52 20.27
C HIS A 499 2.25 0.43 21.37
N LEU A 500 1.87 -0.09 22.54
CA LEU A 500 1.43 0.73 23.67
C LEU A 500 2.56 1.63 24.22
N ALA A 501 3.79 1.11 24.33
CA ALA A 501 4.95 1.90 24.73
C ALA A 501 5.22 3.05 23.75
N THR A 502 5.17 2.77 22.44
CA THR A 502 5.33 3.79 21.38
C THR A 502 4.24 4.85 21.47
N ARG A 503 2.99 4.45 21.71
CA ARG A 503 1.87 5.38 21.91
C ARG A 503 2.05 6.24 23.17
N LEU A 504 2.49 5.66 24.28
CA LEU A 504 2.79 6.39 25.51
C LEU A 504 3.94 7.40 25.32
N ILE A 505 5.00 7.02 24.60
CA ILE A 505 6.09 7.93 24.23
C ILE A 505 5.57 9.04 23.32
N SER A 506 4.72 8.74 22.34
CA SER A 506 4.15 9.77 21.47
C SER A 506 3.29 10.77 22.24
N ALA A 507 2.45 10.32 23.17
CA ALA A 507 1.66 11.20 24.03
C ALA A 507 2.53 12.05 24.96
N LEU A 508 3.62 11.47 25.48
CA LEU A 508 4.60 12.23 26.26
C LEU A 508 5.24 13.32 25.39
N MET A 509 5.64 13.00 24.15
CA MET A 509 6.25 13.97 23.25
C MET A 509 5.28 15.06 22.81
N GLU A 510 4.02 14.72 22.50
CA GLU A 510 2.97 15.69 22.17
C GLU A 510 2.74 16.72 23.28
N TYR A 511 2.84 16.29 24.55
CA TYR A 511 2.77 17.20 25.69
C TYR A 511 3.92 18.22 25.70
N TYR A 512 5.11 17.86 25.18
CA TYR A 512 6.28 18.74 25.12
C TYR A 512 6.39 19.56 23.83
N THR A 513 5.85 19.06 22.71
CA THR A 513 5.86 19.75 21.40
C THR A 513 4.67 20.71 21.22
N GLY A 514 3.65 20.64 22.08
CA GLY A 514 2.51 21.55 22.04
C GLY A 514 2.88 23.04 22.23
N PRO A 515 1.94 23.97 21.97
CA PRO A 515 2.21 25.42 21.98
C PRO A 515 2.55 26.01 23.36
N ASP A 516 2.26 25.27 24.44
CA ASP A 516 2.70 25.60 25.81
C ASP A 516 4.12 25.06 26.11
N GLY A 517 4.80 24.52 25.08
CA GLY A 517 6.03 23.77 25.16
C GLY A 517 7.17 24.55 25.81
N ARG A 518 7.56 24.11 27.01
CA ARG A 518 8.73 24.64 27.75
C ARG A 518 10.07 24.20 27.15
N GLY A 519 10.23 24.18 25.83
CA GLY A 519 11.53 24.03 25.13
C GLY A 519 12.41 22.82 25.52
N ALA A 520 11.83 21.75 26.08
CA ALA A 520 12.59 20.66 26.72
C ALA A 520 12.56 19.33 25.94
N VAL A 521 12.17 19.33 24.66
CA VAL A 521 12.10 18.12 23.82
C VAL A 521 13.47 17.47 23.67
N ASN A 522 14.53 18.28 23.56
CA ASN A 522 15.91 17.81 23.49
C ASN A 522 16.35 17.10 24.77
N ASP A 523 16.01 17.64 25.94
CA ASP A 523 16.39 17.08 27.23
C ASP A 523 15.71 15.72 27.46
N ILE A 524 14.41 15.64 27.16
CA ILE A 524 13.63 14.41 27.36
C ILE A 524 13.99 13.36 26.32
N SER A 525 14.19 13.76 25.07
CA SER A 525 14.72 12.88 24.03
C SER A 525 16.12 12.36 24.38
N GLY A 526 16.96 13.18 25.02
CA GLY A 526 18.25 12.76 25.58
C GLY A 526 18.06 11.67 26.63
N ARG A 527 17.19 11.90 27.61
CA ARG A 527 16.88 10.92 28.67
C ARG A 527 16.28 9.62 28.13
N LEU A 528 15.38 9.68 27.15
CA LEU A 528 14.79 8.50 26.51
C LEU A 528 15.81 7.70 25.70
N ARG A 529 16.70 8.37 24.95
CA ARG A 529 17.74 7.71 24.15
C ARG A 529 18.78 7.00 25.03
N GLU A 530 19.16 7.61 26.14
CA GLU A 530 20.11 7.03 27.09
C GLU A 530 19.47 5.93 27.96
N GLY A 531 18.21 6.11 28.34
CA GLY A 531 17.53 5.26 29.30
C GLY A 531 16.82 4.05 28.69
N CYS A 532 16.21 4.19 27.51
CA CYS A 532 15.42 3.15 26.83
C CYS A 532 15.60 3.13 25.30
N PRO A 533 16.82 2.83 24.79
CA PRO A 533 17.11 2.84 23.34
C PRO A 533 16.36 1.79 22.52
N SER A 534 15.86 0.70 23.13
CA SER A 534 15.04 -0.28 22.40
C SER A 534 13.64 0.25 22.09
N TYR A 535 13.10 1.10 22.96
CA TYR A 535 11.77 1.73 22.81
C TYR A 535 11.81 3.09 22.10
N TYR A 536 12.95 3.80 22.15
CA TYR A 536 13.11 5.12 21.52
C TYR A 536 14.38 5.16 20.66
N LYS A 537 14.20 5.05 19.35
CA LYS A 537 15.30 4.97 18.37
C LYS A 537 15.75 6.35 17.92
N GLU A 538 16.91 6.40 17.27
CA GLU A 538 17.41 7.65 16.66
C GLU A 538 16.48 8.16 15.53
N SER A 539 15.76 7.24 14.87
CA SER A 539 14.68 7.55 13.92
C SER A 539 13.59 8.40 14.56
N ASP A 540 13.15 7.99 15.75
CA ASP A 540 12.02 8.61 16.47
C ASP A 540 12.42 9.99 16.98
N TYR A 541 13.67 10.14 17.41
CA TYR A 541 14.24 11.44 17.76
C TYR A 541 14.19 12.45 16.61
N LYS A 542 14.67 12.07 15.43
CA LYS A 542 14.62 12.96 14.26
C LYS A 542 13.18 13.29 13.85
N PHE A 543 12.27 12.33 14.01
CA PHE A 543 10.84 12.55 13.77
C PHE A 543 10.24 13.59 14.74
N PHE A 544 10.43 13.44 16.05
CA PHE A 544 9.87 14.39 17.02
C PHE A 544 10.52 15.77 16.96
N LEU A 545 11.81 15.85 16.62
CA LEU A 545 12.46 17.13 16.30
C LEU A 545 11.81 17.81 15.10
N ALA A 546 11.53 17.07 14.03
CA ALA A 546 10.85 17.62 12.86
C ALA A 546 9.45 18.11 13.22
N VAL A 547 8.71 17.36 14.04
CA VAL A 547 7.38 17.76 14.53
C VAL A 547 7.45 19.04 15.38
N GLU A 548 8.45 19.18 16.25
CA GLU A 548 8.68 20.42 17.01
C GLU A 548 8.94 21.61 16.07
N CYS A 549 9.81 21.44 15.06
CA CYS A 549 10.05 22.47 14.05
C CYS A 549 8.75 22.86 13.31
N LEU A 550 7.88 21.90 12.99
CA LEU A 550 6.59 22.15 12.33
C LEU A 550 5.60 22.89 13.21
N GLU A 551 5.46 22.52 14.49
CA GLU A 551 4.60 23.21 15.45
C GLU A 551 5.08 24.64 15.69
N ARG A 552 6.39 24.85 15.79
CA ARG A 552 6.99 26.19 15.87
C ARG A 552 6.72 27.01 14.61
N ALA A 553 6.87 26.41 13.43
CA ALA A 553 6.58 27.07 12.15
C ALA A 553 5.10 27.44 11.98
N ALA A 554 4.17 26.69 12.60
CA ALA A 554 2.74 26.99 12.55
C ALA A 554 2.34 28.24 13.37
N VAL A 555 3.10 28.56 14.42
CA VAL A 555 2.84 29.71 15.31
C VAL A 555 3.53 30.99 14.83
N ILE A 556 4.65 30.88 14.12
CA ILE A 556 5.45 32.03 13.67
C ILE A 556 4.76 32.79 12.51
N PRO A 557 4.60 34.12 12.59
CA PRO A 557 3.95 34.91 11.55
C PRO A 557 4.88 35.28 10.38
N ASP A 558 6.20 35.32 10.59
CA ASP A 558 7.17 35.69 9.55
C ASP A 558 7.33 34.58 8.49
N PRO A 559 7.12 34.86 7.18
CA PRO A 559 7.17 33.84 6.15
C PRO A 559 8.57 33.25 5.91
N GLU A 560 9.65 34.04 6.08
CA GLU A 560 11.02 33.55 5.84
C GLU A 560 11.47 32.60 6.95
N GLU A 561 11.29 32.98 8.22
CA GLU A 561 11.56 32.11 9.36
C GLU A 561 10.68 30.84 9.33
N LYS A 562 9.41 30.97 8.92
CA LYS A 562 8.51 29.83 8.75
C LYS A 562 9.02 28.85 7.70
N GLU A 563 9.49 29.34 6.55
CA GLU A 563 10.05 28.50 5.49
C GLU A 563 11.37 27.84 5.94
N ASN A 564 12.22 28.54 6.68
CA ASN A 564 13.46 28.00 7.23
C ASN A 564 13.21 26.84 8.20
N LEU A 565 12.26 26.99 9.13
CA LEU A 565 11.88 25.91 10.05
C LEU A 565 11.22 24.72 9.34
N ALA A 566 10.40 24.98 8.32
CA ALA A 566 9.84 23.91 7.48
C ALA A 566 10.95 23.15 6.73
N ARG A 567 11.97 23.85 6.23
CA ARG A 567 13.14 23.24 5.57
C ARG A 567 14.01 22.43 6.54
N GLU A 568 14.19 22.91 7.78
CA GLU A 568 14.85 22.12 8.83
C GLU A 568 14.07 20.85 9.16
N ALA A 569 12.74 20.94 9.32
CA ALA A 569 11.87 19.79 9.53
C ALA A 569 11.98 18.77 8.38
N PHE A 570 11.99 19.26 7.13
CA PHE A 570 12.20 18.42 5.95
C PHE A 570 13.57 17.72 5.97
N ASN A 571 14.65 18.40 6.35
CA ASN A 571 15.99 17.82 6.46
C ASN A 571 16.09 16.73 7.54
N PHE A 572 15.29 16.81 8.62
CA PHE A 572 15.25 15.76 9.63
C PHE A 572 14.44 14.54 9.16
N LEU A 573 13.31 14.76 8.47
CA LEU A 573 12.45 13.68 7.96
C LEU A 573 13.06 12.95 6.77
N SER A 574 13.81 13.62 5.90
CA SER A 574 14.48 12.99 4.76
C SER A 574 15.56 11.98 5.19
N LYS A 575 16.11 12.13 6.39
CA LYS A 575 17.04 11.15 6.99
C LYS A 575 16.32 9.90 7.52
N VAL A 576 15.00 9.94 7.66
CA VAL A 576 14.20 8.88 8.27
C VAL A 576 12.86 8.66 7.52
N PRO A 577 12.91 8.24 6.26
CA PRO A 577 11.71 8.12 5.43
C PRO A 577 10.80 6.93 5.84
N GLU A 578 11.36 5.87 6.42
CA GLU A 578 10.63 4.63 6.72
C GLU A 578 9.72 4.74 7.95
N SER A 579 10.19 5.39 9.02
CA SER A 579 9.48 5.39 10.32
C SER A 579 8.41 6.47 10.46
N ALA A 580 8.34 7.44 9.54
CA ALA A 580 7.41 8.57 9.64
C ALA A 580 6.00 8.21 9.12
N ASP A 581 4.97 8.58 9.88
CA ASP A 581 3.61 8.66 9.37
C ASP A 581 3.47 9.90 8.47
N LEU A 582 3.74 9.71 7.19
CA LEU A 582 3.74 10.79 6.22
C LEU A 582 2.35 11.42 6.02
N ARG A 583 1.24 10.71 6.31
CA ARG A 583 -0.10 11.27 6.08
C ARG A 583 -0.39 12.46 6.99
N THR A 584 -0.03 12.35 8.28
CA THR A 584 -0.22 13.43 9.24
C THR A 584 0.80 14.55 9.05
N VAL A 585 2.05 14.20 8.78
CA VAL A 585 3.14 15.16 8.56
C VAL A 585 2.96 15.96 7.27
N CYS A 586 2.61 15.32 6.15
CA CYS A 586 2.35 16.02 4.88
C CYS A 586 1.16 16.97 4.98
N LYS A 587 0.11 16.64 5.74
CA LYS A 587 -0.98 17.59 6.03
C LYS A 587 -0.49 18.85 6.75
N ARG A 588 0.44 18.71 7.72
CA ARG A 588 1.05 19.88 8.38
C ARG A 588 1.88 20.70 7.40
N PHE A 589 2.64 20.06 6.50
CA PHE A 589 3.36 20.78 5.44
C PHE A 589 2.42 21.47 4.43
N GLU A 590 1.26 20.87 4.11
CA GLU A 590 0.21 21.50 3.30
C GLU A 590 -0.35 22.76 3.99
N ASP A 591 -0.63 22.69 5.29
CA ASP A 591 -1.09 23.85 6.08
C ASP A 591 -0.02 24.96 6.13
N LEU A 592 1.26 24.60 6.14
CA LEU A 592 2.39 25.53 6.03
C LEU A 592 2.66 26.02 4.59
N ARG A 593 1.99 25.44 3.58
CA ARG A 593 2.16 25.68 2.13
C ARG A 593 3.54 25.32 1.58
N PHE A 594 4.25 24.39 2.23
CA PHE A 594 5.56 23.91 1.82
C PHE A 594 5.43 22.61 1.02
N TYR A 595 4.99 22.73 -0.24
CA TYR A 595 4.68 21.58 -1.11
C TYR A 595 5.90 20.79 -1.60
N GLU A 596 7.12 21.34 -1.46
CA GLU A 596 8.35 20.61 -1.77
C GLU A 596 8.50 19.35 -0.90
N ALA A 597 8.29 19.48 0.42
CA ALA A 597 8.30 18.33 1.32
C ALA A 597 7.18 17.32 1.02
N VAL A 598 6.00 17.80 0.60
CA VAL A 598 4.84 16.96 0.29
C VAL A 598 5.11 16.04 -0.89
N VAL A 599 5.93 16.45 -1.86
CA VAL A 599 6.32 15.62 -3.00
C VAL A 599 7.55 14.77 -2.68
N CYS A 600 8.61 15.38 -2.13
CA CYS A 600 9.88 14.68 -1.96
C CYS A 600 9.85 13.60 -0.86
N LEU A 601 9.14 13.81 0.26
CA LEU A 601 9.12 12.82 1.35
C LEU A 601 8.40 11.51 0.96
N PRO A 602 7.21 11.52 0.33
CA PRO A 602 6.57 10.28 -0.11
C PRO A 602 7.38 9.54 -1.18
N LEU A 603 8.03 10.26 -2.10
CA LEU A 603 8.90 9.65 -3.12
C LEU A 603 10.15 9.01 -2.49
N GLN A 604 10.78 9.67 -1.52
CA GLN A 604 11.90 9.09 -0.76
C GLN A 604 11.46 7.85 0.03
N LYS A 605 10.26 7.87 0.62
CA LYS A 605 9.69 6.69 1.31
C LYS A 605 9.38 5.57 0.35
N ALA A 606 8.79 5.84 -0.80
CA ALA A 606 8.56 4.84 -1.85
C ALA A 606 9.88 4.16 -2.27
N GLN A 607 10.96 4.94 -2.40
CA GLN A 607 12.28 4.41 -2.72
C GLN A 607 12.93 3.62 -1.56
N ALA A 608 12.70 4.02 -0.31
CA ALA A 608 13.22 3.32 0.87
C ALA A 608 12.48 1.99 1.13
N LEU A 609 11.18 1.92 0.83
CA LEU A 609 10.38 0.70 0.95
C LEU A 609 10.76 -0.37 -0.09
N ASP A 610 11.24 0.06 -1.26
CA ASP A 610 11.68 -0.83 -2.34
C ASP A 610 13.09 -0.44 -2.84
N PRO A 611 14.15 -0.74 -2.06
CA PRO A 611 15.53 -0.41 -2.42
C PRO A 611 16.07 -1.31 -3.53
N ALA A 612 15.53 -2.52 -3.68
CA ALA A 612 15.92 -3.47 -4.73
C ALA A 612 15.32 -3.12 -6.10
N GLY A 613 14.28 -2.28 -6.14
CA GLY A 613 13.57 -1.93 -7.37
C GLY A 613 12.70 -3.08 -7.88
N ASP A 614 12.19 -3.92 -6.97
CA ASP A 614 11.39 -5.09 -7.30
C ASP A 614 10.12 -4.70 -8.06
N ALA A 615 9.58 -3.49 -7.84
CA ALA A 615 8.43 -2.96 -8.56
C ALA A 615 8.68 -2.79 -10.09
N PHE A 616 9.93 -2.57 -10.49
CA PHE A 616 10.36 -2.36 -11.88
C PHE A 616 10.84 -3.66 -12.54
N ASN A 617 11.08 -4.73 -11.78
CA ASN A 617 11.68 -5.95 -12.30
C ASN A 617 10.62 -6.96 -12.78
N ASP A 618 10.54 -7.15 -14.09
CA ASP A 618 9.61 -8.10 -14.70
C ASP A 618 10.02 -9.58 -14.49
N GLN A 619 11.25 -9.85 -14.02
CA GLN A 619 11.76 -11.22 -13.79
C GLN A 619 11.38 -11.81 -12.42
N ILE A 620 10.92 -10.98 -11.48
CA ILE A 620 10.49 -11.40 -10.14
C ILE A 620 9.06 -11.95 -10.21
N ASP A 621 8.65 -12.76 -9.23
CA ASP A 621 7.27 -13.24 -9.13
C ASP A 621 6.24 -12.09 -9.15
N ALA A 622 5.11 -12.31 -9.82
CA ALA A 622 4.10 -11.30 -10.04
C ALA A 622 3.46 -10.81 -8.73
N ALA A 623 3.31 -11.68 -7.72
CA ALA A 623 2.75 -11.33 -6.43
C ALA A 623 3.66 -10.38 -5.64
N VAL A 624 4.96 -10.63 -5.61
CA VAL A 624 5.96 -9.78 -4.93
C VAL A 624 6.03 -8.41 -5.62
N ARG A 625 6.03 -8.39 -6.95
CA ARG A 625 6.03 -7.14 -7.73
C ARG A 625 4.76 -6.31 -7.48
N GLN A 626 3.59 -6.94 -7.43
CA GLN A 626 2.33 -6.26 -7.11
C GLN A 626 2.33 -5.71 -5.70
N HIS A 627 2.88 -6.44 -4.72
CA HIS A 627 3.00 -5.96 -3.35
C HIS A 627 3.91 -4.74 -3.25
N ALA A 628 5.09 -4.76 -3.88
CA ALA A 628 6.01 -3.63 -3.94
C ALA A 628 5.37 -2.40 -4.62
N ARG A 629 4.62 -2.61 -5.73
CA ARG A 629 3.85 -1.55 -6.39
C ARG A 629 2.77 -0.95 -5.49
N ALA A 630 1.99 -1.79 -4.81
CA ALA A 630 0.94 -1.33 -3.90
C ALA A 630 1.50 -0.50 -2.74
N GLN A 631 2.67 -0.88 -2.19
CA GLN A 631 3.35 -0.09 -1.17
C GLN A 631 3.80 1.29 -1.69
N ARG A 632 4.33 1.37 -2.93
CA ARG A 632 4.70 2.64 -3.57
C ARG A 632 3.47 3.51 -3.86
N GLU A 633 2.37 2.92 -4.36
CA GLU A 633 1.11 3.62 -4.64
C GLU A 633 0.50 4.27 -3.38
N GLN A 634 0.62 3.61 -2.21
CA GLN A 634 0.18 4.20 -0.94
C GLN A 634 0.92 5.51 -0.59
N CYS A 635 2.19 5.64 -0.99
CA CYS A 635 2.95 6.87 -0.84
C CYS A 635 2.52 7.93 -1.87
N TYR A 636 2.26 7.53 -3.11
CA TYR A 636 1.85 8.45 -4.18
C TYR A 636 0.49 9.08 -3.92
N GLU A 637 -0.46 8.34 -3.33
CA GLU A 637 -1.78 8.87 -2.99
C GLU A 637 -1.70 10.09 -2.05
N ILE A 638 -0.65 10.21 -1.23
CA ILE A 638 -0.44 11.41 -0.40
C ILE A 638 -0.24 12.64 -1.30
N VAL A 639 0.60 12.54 -2.32
CA VAL A 639 0.85 13.63 -3.29
C VAL A 639 -0.42 13.95 -4.09
N ILE A 640 -1.15 12.93 -4.54
CA ILE A 640 -2.39 13.12 -5.29
C ILE A 640 -3.48 13.74 -4.41
N SER A 641 -3.55 13.38 -3.13
CA SER A 641 -4.49 13.98 -2.18
C SER A 641 -4.22 15.48 -1.98
N ALA A 642 -2.95 15.90 -1.99
CA ALA A 642 -2.58 17.32 -1.96
C ALA A 642 -2.98 18.05 -3.26
N LEU A 643 -2.81 17.42 -4.42
CA LEU A 643 -3.28 17.96 -5.71
C LEU A 643 -4.81 18.09 -5.76
N ARG A 644 -5.54 17.09 -5.25
CA ARG A 644 -7.01 17.09 -5.13
C ARG A 644 -7.50 18.22 -4.22
N SER A 645 -6.81 18.41 -3.08
CA SER A 645 -7.05 19.50 -2.13
C SER A 645 -6.86 20.89 -2.77
N LEU A 646 -5.80 21.07 -3.58
CA LEU A 646 -5.54 22.31 -4.31
C LEU A 646 -6.56 22.60 -5.41
N LYS A 647 -7.05 21.57 -6.10
CA LYS A 647 -8.06 21.71 -7.17
C LYS A 647 -9.46 22.04 -6.64
N GLY A 648 -9.76 21.68 -5.39
CA GLY A 648 -11.00 22.04 -4.71
C GLY A 648 -12.05 20.93 -4.65
N GLU A 649 -11.68 19.67 -4.90
CA GLU A 649 -12.54 18.55 -4.54
C GLU A 649 -12.46 18.31 -3.01
N PRO A 650 -13.58 18.33 -2.26
CA PRO A 650 -13.55 18.06 -0.84
C PRO A 650 -13.17 16.58 -0.63
N SER A 651 -12.01 16.33 -0.02
CA SER A 651 -11.67 15.01 0.49
C SER A 651 -12.73 14.55 1.49
N GLN A 652 -13.19 13.30 1.33
CA GLN A 652 -14.10 12.65 2.27
C GLN A 652 -13.56 12.82 3.70
N ARG A 653 -14.41 13.35 4.58
CA ARG A 653 -14.13 13.45 6.02
C ARG A 653 -13.99 12.04 6.59
N GLU A 654 -12.77 11.54 6.72
CA GLU A 654 -12.49 10.44 7.64
C GLU A 654 -12.60 10.97 9.07
N PHE A 655 -13.59 10.41 9.77
CA PHE A 655 -13.95 10.65 11.16
C PHE A 655 -12.84 10.13 12.08
N GLY A 656 -12.35 10.96 13.01
CA GLY A 656 -11.56 10.47 14.15
C GLY A 656 -10.22 11.19 14.39
N SER A 657 -10.26 12.46 14.78
CA SER A 657 -9.27 13.03 15.71
C SER A 657 -9.82 14.38 16.22
N PRO A 658 -10.03 14.55 17.54
CA PRO A 658 -10.42 15.83 18.08
C PRO A 658 -9.13 16.60 18.37
N LEU A 659 -8.83 17.67 17.61
CA LEU A 659 -8.18 18.88 18.12
C LEU A 659 -8.07 19.96 17.04
N ARG A 660 -8.71 21.09 17.36
CA ARG A 660 -8.65 22.46 16.81
C ARG A 660 -9.67 22.88 15.74
N PRO A 661 -10.47 23.93 16.00
CA PRO A 661 -11.42 24.49 15.05
C PRO A 661 -10.71 25.06 13.82
N ALA A 662 -11.36 24.91 12.68
CA ALA A 662 -11.02 25.47 11.37
C ALA A 662 -10.93 27.00 11.39
N ALA A 663 -9.80 27.55 11.87
CA ALA A 663 -9.57 28.98 11.98
C ALA A 663 -8.26 29.41 11.29
N MET A 664 -8.01 28.99 10.04
CA MET A 664 -7.17 29.76 9.08
C MET A 664 -7.11 29.15 7.66
N ARG A 665 -8.20 28.61 7.09
CA ARG A 665 -8.22 28.40 5.63
C ARG A 665 -8.50 29.74 4.95
N SER A 666 -7.50 30.60 4.85
CA SER A 666 -7.57 31.74 3.94
C SER A 666 -7.74 31.16 2.53
N ALA A 667 -8.88 31.46 1.90
CA ALA A 667 -9.15 31.03 0.54
C ALA A 667 -8.00 31.49 -0.37
N LEU A 668 -7.22 30.54 -0.88
CA LEU A 668 -6.12 30.86 -1.79
C LEU A 668 -6.69 31.51 -3.06
N ASP A 669 -5.95 32.48 -3.60
CA ASP A 669 -6.22 33.03 -4.92
C ASP A 669 -5.91 32.00 -6.02
N LEU A 670 -6.65 32.06 -7.14
CA LEU A 670 -6.53 31.09 -8.24
C LEU A 670 -5.11 31.05 -8.83
N VAL A 671 -4.45 32.21 -8.90
CA VAL A 671 -3.06 32.33 -9.38
C VAL A 671 -2.08 31.60 -8.45
N SER A 672 -2.29 31.69 -7.14
CA SER A 672 -1.43 31.00 -6.16
C SER A 672 -1.65 29.49 -6.20
N ARG A 673 -2.90 29.03 -6.39
CA ARG A 673 -3.20 27.60 -6.57
C ARG A 673 -2.48 27.03 -7.80
N ASN A 674 -2.57 27.71 -8.93
CA ASN A 674 -1.91 27.27 -10.17
C ASN A 674 -0.38 27.24 -10.01
N LYS A 675 0.22 28.18 -9.27
CA LYS A 675 1.65 28.16 -8.94
C LYS A 675 2.05 26.93 -8.11
N TYR A 676 1.25 26.54 -7.12
CA TYR A 676 1.56 25.36 -6.31
C TYR A 676 1.31 24.05 -7.06
N ILE A 677 0.28 23.99 -7.92
CA ILE A 677 0.04 22.86 -8.81
C ILE A 677 1.24 22.68 -9.76
N SER A 678 1.70 23.75 -10.41
CA SER A 678 2.86 23.67 -11.31
C SER A 678 4.14 23.30 -10.55
N GLN A 679 4.31 23.78 -9.32
CA GLN A 679 5.43 23.38 -8.45
C GLN A 679 5.41 21.88 -8.13
N ILE A 680 4.26 21.33 -7.73
CA ILE A 680 4.13 19.89 -7.43
C ILE A 680 4.43 19.04 -8.66
N VAL A 681 3.87 19.42 -9.82
CA VAL A 681 4.08 18.69 -11.07
C VAL A 681 5.54 18.76 -11.50
N HIS A 682 6.19 19.93 -11.40
CA HIS A 682 7.59 20.10 -11.74
C HIS A 682 8.51 19.26 -10.85
N LEU A 683 8.30 19.30 -9.53
CA LEU A 683 9.08 18.48 -8.58
C LEU A 683 8.83 16.98 -8.76
N GLY A 684 7.60 16.61 -9.10
CA GLY A 684 7.25 15.22 -9.40
C GLY A 684 7.98 14.66 -10.62
N ILE A 685 8.08 15.46 -11.69
CA ILE A 685 8.73 15.06 -12.95
C ILE A 685 10.26 15.04 -12.86
N GLN A 686 10.84 15.80 -11.92
CA GLN A 686 12.26 15.69 -11.60
C GLN A 686 12.63 14.35 -10.94
N SER A 687 11.63 13.59 -10.46
CA SER A 687 11.89 12.27 -9.88
C SER A 687 12.28 11.26 -10.95
N PRO A 688 13.18 10.30 -10.65
CA PRO A 688 13.54 9.23 -11.58
C PRO A 688 12.49 8.11 -11.64
N ASP A 689 11.37 8.22 -10.90
CA ASP A 689 10.42 7.14 -10.72
C ASP A 689 9.35 7.12 -11.83
N ARG A 690 9.53 6.20 -12.78
CA ARG A 690 8.59 6.01 -13.89
C ARG A 690 7.19 5.57 -13.43
N ILE A 691 7.08 4.74 -12.39
CA ILE A 691 5.77 4.25 -11.91
C ILE A 691 5.00 5.42 -11.29
N PHE A 692 5.70 6.30 -10.57
CA PHE A 692 5.11 7.55 -10.09
C PHE A 692 4.64 8.44 -11.24
N HIS A 693 5.42 8.61 -12.31
CA HIS A 693 4.99 9.40 -13.48
C HIS A 693 3.70 8.86 -14.10
N GLU A 694 3.60 7.54 -14.32
CA GLU A 694 2.38 6.91 -14.84
C GLU A 694 1.17 7.12 -13.90
N TYR A 695 1.38 7.03 -12.59
CA TYR A 695 0.33 7.26 -11.59
C TYR A 695 -0.11 8.74 -11.55
N LEU A 696 0.85 9.67 -11.56
CA LEU A 696 0.61 11.11 -11.58
C LEU A 696 -0.16 11.54 -12.83
N TYR A 697 0.24 11.05 -14.01
CA TYR A 697 -0.44 11.39 -15.26
C TYR A 697 -1.88 10.89 -15.29
N ARG A 698 -2.16 9.66 -14.82
CA ARG A 698 -3.54 9.16 -14.67
C ARG A 698 -4.35 10.06 -13.74
N ALA A 699 -3.82 10.37 -12.56
CA ALA A 699 -4.49 11.21 -11.59
C ALA A 699 -4.75 12.63 -12.11
N MET A 700 -3.81 13.23 -12.86
CA MET A 700 -3.99 14.55 -13.47
C MET A 700 -5.09 14.54 -14.54
N ILE A 701 -5.19 13.47 -15.33
CA ILE A 701 -6.23 13.31 -16.35
C ILE A 701 -7.60 13.13 -15.68
N ASP A 702 -7.69 12.29 -14.66
CA ASP A 702 -8.93 12.07 -13.91
C ASP A 702 -9.40 13.34 -13.19
N LEU A 703 -8.46 14.11 -12.65
CA LEU A 703 -8.74 15.41 -12.06
C LEU A 703 -9.11 16.45 -13.12
N GLY A 704 -8.76 16.27 -14.41
CA GLY A 704 -8.99 17.24 -15.48
C GLY A 704 -7.98 18.39 -15.52
N LEU A 705 -6.72 18.14 -15.13
CA LEU A 705 -5.57 19.06 -15.22
C LEU A 705 -4.81 18.82 -16.54
N GLU A 706 -5.55 18.79 -17.65
CA GLU A 706 -5.02 18.44 -18.98
C GLU A 706 -4.04 19.49 -19.50
N ASN A 707 -4.30 20.78 -19.26
CA ASN A 707 -3.48 21.86 -19.78
C ASN A 707 -2.11 21.90 -19.08
N GLU A 708 -2.11 21.74 -17.75
CA GLU A 708 -0.90 21.67 -16.94
C GLU A 708 -0.06 20.43 -17.29
N LEU A 709 -0.71 19.30 -17.58
CA LEU A 709 -0.03 18.08 -18.02
C LEU A 709 0.69 18.28 -19.37
N LEU A 710 0.03 18.96 -20.32
CA LEU A 710 0.59 19.21 -21.65
C LEU A 710 1.75 20.22 -21.63
N GLU A 711 1.74 21.17 -20.69
CA GLU A 711 2.78 22.18 -20.53
C GLU A 711 4.01 21.63 -19.79
N TYR A 712 3.80 20.95 -18.66
CA TYR A 712 4.87 20.54 -17.74
C TYR A 712 5.29 19.08 -17.87
N GLY A 713 4.58 18.25 -18.64
CA GLY A 713 4.84 16.81 -18.77
C GLY A 713 6.28 16.44 -19.14
N GLY A 714 6.80 15.38 -18.50
CA GLY A 714 8.15 14.86 -18.72
C GLY A 714 8.31 14.09 -20.03
N PRO A 715 9.53 13.62 -20.35
CA PRO A 715 9.81 12.85 -21.57
C PRO A 715 9.00 11.54 -21.64
N ASP A 716 8.63 10.98 -20.49
CA ASP A 716 7.86 9.73 -20.38
C ASP A 716 6.37 9.87 -20.72
N LEU A 717 5.87 11.11 -20.86
CA LEU A 717 4.45 11.35 -21.14
C LEU A 717 4.02 10.75 -22.48
N VAL A 718 4.85 10.87 -23.52
CA VAL A 718 4.53 10.34 -24.86
C VAL A 718 4.49 8.80 -24.85
N PRO A 719 5.51 8.08 -24.34
CA PRO A 719 5.42 6.63 -24.14
C PRO A 719 4.19 6.20 -23.32
N PHE A 720 3.86 6.91 -22.25
CA PHE A 720 2.68 6.63 -21.43
C PHE A 720 1.37 6.81 -22.20
N LEU A 721 1.18 7.93 -22.91
CA LEU A 721 -0.05 8.16 -23.69
C LEU A 721 -0.18 7.17 -24.86
N GLN A 722 0.94 6.75 -25.45
CA GLN A 722 0.96 5.72 -26.50
C GLN A 722 0.64 4.32 -25.97
N SER A 723 1.15 3.95 -24.77
CA SER A 723 0.85 2.66 -24.13
C SER A 723 -0.53 2.63 -23.49
N ALA A 724 -1.00 3.74 -22.92
CA ALA A 724 -2.36 3.86 -22.42
C ALA A 724 -3.40 3.88 -23.56
N GLY A 725 -3.00 4.35 -24.75
CA GLY A 725 -3.82 4.35 -25.96
C GLY A 725 -3.74 3.07 -26.81
N ARG A 726 -2.90 2.09 -26.47
CA ARG A 726 -2.81 0.79 -27.15
C ARG A 726 -2.86 -0.34 -26.12
N GLU A 727 -3.77 -1.30 -26.24
CA GLU A 727 -3.68 -2.47 -25.37
C GLU A 727 -2.31 -3.18 -25.47
N PRO A 728 -1.78 -3.71 -24.35
CA PRO A 728 -0.85 -4.82 -24.37
C PRO A 728 -1.62 -6.07 -24.81
N ILE A 729 -1.32 -6.59 -26.00
CA ILE A 729 -1.76 -7.91 -26.44
C ILE A 729 -1.02 -8.93 -25.57
N GLN A 730 -1.59 -9.34 -24.43
CA GLN A 730 -1.03 -10.41 -23.61
C GLN A 730 -1.84 -11.70 -23.77
N GLU A 731 -1.11 -12.73 -24.23
CA GLU A 731 -1.33 -14.16 -24.00
C GLU A 731 -2.49 -14.88 -24.69
N VAL A 732 -2.33 -15.16 -25.99
CA VAL A 732 -2.26 -16.55 -26.51
C VAL A 732 -1.34 -16.57 -27.73
N ARG A 733 -0.06 -16.90 -27.55
CA ARG A 733 0.75 -17.45 -28.66
C ARG A 733 1.82 -18.40 -28.13
N ALA A 734 1.39 -19.61 -27.79
CA ALA A 734 2.27 -20.76 -27.83
C ALA A 734 2.55 -21.09 -29.32
N VAL A 735 3.83 -20.99 -29.67
CA VAL A 735 4.54 -21.68 -30.77
C VAL A 735 4.07 -21.40 -32.20
N SER A 736 4.84 -20.60 -32.93
CA SER A 736 5.65 -21.08 -34.08
C SER A 736 6.22 -19.88 -34.84
N ALA A 737 7.54 -19.71 -34.73
CA ALA A 737 8.30 -18.95 -35.70
C ALA A 737 8.50 -19.82 -36.95
N VAL A 738 8.33 -19.24 -38.14
CA VAL A 738 9.34 -19.17 -39.22
C VAL A 738 8.67 -18.67 -40.53
N THR A 739 9.48 -17.90 -41.27
CA THR A 739 9.39 -17.37 -42.64
C THR A 739 8.52 -16.14 -42.95
N SER A 740 9.27 -15.12 -43.39
CA SER A 740 9.15 -14.39 -44.67
C SER A 740 8.75 -12.92 -44.62
N ALA A 741 9.53 -12.16 -45.39
CA ALA A 741 9.45 -10.75 -45.66
C ALA A 741 8.29 -10.41 -46.61
N ALA A 742 7.56 -9.34 -46.29
CA ALA A 742 6.91 -8.38 -47.18
C ALA A 742 5.92 -7.55 -46.33
N SER A 743 5.91 -6.23 -46.51
CA SER A 743 4.83 -5.35 -46.03
C SER A 743 3.51 -5.68 -46.76
N PRO A 744 2.32 -5.43 -46.17
CA PRO A 744 1.78 -4.07 -46.16
C PRO A 744 0.99 -3.67 -44.91
N ILE A 745 0.92 -2.35 -44.74
CA ILE A 745 -0.02 -1.63 -43.90
C ILE A 745 -1.44 -1.94 -44.39
N SER A 746 -2.15 -2.81 -43.67
CA SER A 746 -3.60 -2.95 -43.71
C SER A 746 -4.05 -3.60 -42.41
N TYR A 747 -4.34 -2.78 -41.41
CA TYR A 747 -5.12 -3.22 -40.25
C TYR A 747 -6.38 -2.39 -40.20
N SER A 748 -7.45 -3.02 -40.66
CA SER A 748 -8.83 -2.64 -40.41
C SER A 748 -9.10 -2.58 -38.89
N GLY A 749 -9.56 -1.42 -38.44
CA GLY A 749 -10.40 -1.17 -37.26
C GLY A 749 -10.15 -2.01 -36.01
N THR A 750 -9.18 -1.62 -35.19
CA THR A 750 -9.14 -2.01 -33.77
C THR A 750 -10.15 -1.21 -32.95
N ALA A 751 -10.93 -1.91 -32.12
CA ALA A 751 -11.84 -1.29 -31.15
C ALA A 751 -11.03 -0.55 -30.08
N ILE A 752 -11.43 0.69 -29.77
CA ILE A 752 -10.77 1.54 -28.76
C ILE A 752 -11.82 1.92 -27.71
N PRO A 753 -11.74 1.43 -26.45
CA PRO A 753 -12.65 1.83 -25.38
C PRO A 753 -12.56 3.34 -25.05
N SER A 754 -13.62 3.90 -24.46
CA SER A 754 -13.82 5.33 -24.22
C SER A 754 -12.67 6.01 -23.45
N ASN A 755 -12.13 5.33 -22.44
CA ASN A 755 -10.98 5.81 -21.66
C ASN A 755 -9.70 5.93 -22.52
N GLN A 756 -9.52 5.02 -23.48
CA GLN A 756 -8.38 5.05 -24.41
C GLN A 756 -8.47 6.17 -25.45
N ALA A 757 -9.70 6.57 -25.81
CA ALA A 757 -9.93 7.71 -26.69
C ALA A 757 -9.52 9.03 -26.04
N LYS A 758 -9.72 9.19 -24.72
CA LYS A 758 -9.25 10.37 -23.97
C LYS A 758 -7.72 10.50 -24.00
N TYR A 759 -6.99 9.40 -23.79
CA TYR A 759 -5.51 9.42 -23.89
C TYR A 759 -5.03 9.74 -25.31
N SER A 760 -5.71 9.21 -26.33
CA SER A 760 -5.38 9.48 -27.73
C SER A 760 -5.72 10.92 -28.15
N ASP A 761 -6.80 11.50 -27.62
CA ASP A 761 -7.15 12.92 -27.85
C ASP A 761 -6.12 13.85 -27.21
N LEU A 762 -5.72 13.56 -25.97
CA LEU A 762 -4.63 14.27 -25.29
C LEU A 762 -3.31 14.16 -26.04
N LEU A 763 -2.99 12.98 -26.58
CA LEU A 763 -1.81 12.77 -27.42
C LEU A 763 -1.86 13.62 -28.69
N ALA A 764 -3.03 13.72 -29.34
CA ALA A 764 -3.20 14.60 -30.50
C ALA A 764 -3.00 16.08 -30.12
N ARG A 765 -3.58 16.54 -29.01
CA ARG A 765 -3.36 17.91 -28.49
C ARG A 765 -1.91 18.18 -28.13
N TYR A 766 -1.22 17.20 -27.54
CA TYR A 766 0.23 17.28 -27.26
C TYR A 766 1.05 17.44 -28.54
N TYR A 767 0.76 16.64 -29.58
CA TYR A 767 1.46 16.79 -30.85
C TYR A 767 1.18 18.13 -31.53
N VAL A 768 -0.04 18.67 -31.40
CA VAL A 768 -0.36 20.03 -31.88
C VAL A 768 0.45 21.08 -31.12
N SER A 769 0.53 21.00 -29.79
CA SER A 769 1.28 21.98 -28.98
C SER A 769 2.79 21.95 -29.26
N LYS A 770 3.36 20.77 -29.54
CA LYS A 770 4.77 20.58 -29.91
C LYS A 770 5.05 20.78 -31.41
N ARG A 771 4.07 21.25 -32.20
CA ARG A 771 4.15 21.48 -33.67
C ARG A 771 4.46 20.22 -34.50
N GLN A 772 4.17 19.04 -33.98
CA GLN A 772 4.30 17.76 -34.68
C GLN A 772 3.00 17.41 -35.41
N HIS A 773 2.63 18.25 -36.38
CA HIS A 773 1.32 18.22 -37.02
C HIS A 773 1.00 16.91 -37.78
N LEU A 774 2.02 16.26 -38.38
CA LEU A 774 1.85 14.99 -39.09
C LEU A 774 1.43 13.84 -38.14
N LEU A 775 2.05 13.75 -36.97
CA LEU A 775 1.72 12.74 -35.96
C LEU A 775 0.34 13.00 -35.36
N ALA A 776 -0.01 14.27 -35.13
CA ALA A 776 -1.35 14.67 -34.71
C ALA A 776 -2.41 14.23 -35.73
N ALA A 777 -2.20 14.48 -37.02
CA ALA A 777 -3.12 14.07 -38.09
C ALA A 777 -3.34 12.55 -38.11
N HIS A 778 -2.27 11.77 -37.92
CA HIS A 778 -2.35 10.31 -37.85
C HIS A 778 -3.15 9.80 -36.64
N VAL A 779 -2.99 10.42 -35.47
CA VAL A 779 -3.73 10.04 -34.25
C VAL A 779 -5.21 10.43 -34.39
N LEU A 780 -5.51 11.61 -34.94
CA LEU A 780 -6.86 12.06 -35.21
C LEU A 780 -7.59 11.18 -36.24
N LEU A 781 -6.88 10.70 -37.27
CA LEU A 781 -7.41 9.72 -38.22
C LEU A 781 -7.84 8.43 -37.51
N ARG A 782 -6.98 7.87 -36.63
CA ARG A 782 -7.33 6.67 -35.86
C ARG A 782 -8.50 6.91 -34.91
N LEU A 783 -8.59 8.10 -34.30
CA LEU A 783 -9.71 8.50 -33.46
C LEU A 783 -11.03 8.59 -34.24
N ALA A 784 -10.99 9.04 -35.49
CA ALA A 784 -12.17 9.09 -36.35
C ALA A 784 -12.63 7.69 -36.82
N GLU A 785 -11.68 6.78 -37.06
CA GLU A 785 -11.95 5.41 -37.55
C GLU A 785 -12.32 4.40 -36.45
N ARG A 786 -12.34 4.83 -35.18
CA ARG A 786 -12.62 3.91 -34.06
C ARG A 786 -14.05 3.37 -34.13
N ARG A 787 -14.17 2.04 -33.92
CA ARG A 787 -15.44 1.32 -33.76
C ARG A 787 -15.81 1.29 -32.28
N SER A 788 -17.01 1.76 -31.95
CA SER A 788 -17.54 1.74 -30.58
C SER A 788 -18.10 0.35 -30.27
N THR A 789 -17.61 -0.30 -29.21
CA THR A 789 -18.12 -1.60 -28.73
C THR A 789 -19.21 -1.46 -27.67
N ASP A 790 -19.27 -0.32 -26.98
CA ASP A 790 -20.18 -0.08 -25.86
C ASP A 790 -21.35 0.85 -26.25
N SER A 791 -22.56 0.43 -25.89
CA SER A 791 -23.84 1.11 -26.19
C SER A 791 -23.97 2.55 -25.63
N GLY A 792 -23.02 3.01 -24.80
CA GLY A 792 -23.00 4.33 -24.19
C GLY A 792 -22.01 5.35 -24.78
N ASP A 793 -21.06 4.94 -25.63
CA ASP A 793 -20.01 5.82 -26.20
C ASP A 793 -19.94 5.68 -27.74
N VAL A 794 -21.10 5.75 -28.38
CA VAL A 794 -21.20 5.78 -29.84
C VAL A 794 -20.75 7.16 -30.32
N LEU A 795 -19.66 7.23 -31.11
CA LEU A 795 -19.30 8.49 -31.76
C LEU A 795 -20.39 8.88 -32.74
N THR A 796 -20.86 10.12 -32.62
CA THR A 796 -21.70 10.70 -33.66
C THR A 796 -20.87 10.96 -34.92
N LEU A 797 -21.54 10.93 -36.07
CA LEU A 797 -20.91 11.30 -37.35
C LEU A 797 -20.34 12.72 -37.30
N ASP A 798 -20.93 13.62 -36.52
CA ASP A 798 -20.44 15.00 -36.31
C ASP A 798 -19.11 15.05 -35.56
N GLN A 799 -18.94 14.21 -34.52
CA GLN A 799 -17.66 14.10 -33.81
C GLN A 799 -16.57 13.52 -34.73
N ARG A 800 -16.92 12.51 -35.54
CA ARG A 800 -16.01 11.96 -36.56
C ARG A 800 -15.63 13.00 -37.61
N TYR A 801 -16.59 13.83 -38.03
CA TYR A 801 -16.36 14.93 -38.94
C TYR A 801 -15.40 15.95 -38.33
N HIS A 802 -15.59 16.30 -37.05
CA HIS A 802 -14.71 17.22 -36.35
C HIS A 802 -13.27 16.68 -36.26
N TYR A 803 -13.09 15.39 -35.91
CA TYR A 803 -11.77 14.77 -35.88
C TYR A 803 -11.09 14.72 -37.25
N LEU A 804 -11.80 14.31 -38.32
CA LEU A 804 -11.23 14.29 -39.68
C LEU A 804 -10.95 15.71 -40.21
N SER A 805 -11.84 16.67 -39.96
CA SER A 805 -11.63 18.06 -40.35
C SER A 805 -10.40 18.65 -39.65
N ASN A 806 -10.22 18.35 -38.36
CA ASN A 806 -9.03 18.74 -37.62
C ASN A 806 -7.79 18.01 -38.15
N ALA A 807 -7.88 16.73 -38.51
CA ALA A 807 -6.78 15.98 -39.11
C ALA A 807 -6.32 16.61 -40.44
N VAL A 808 -7.26 16.97 -41.32
CA VAL A 808 -6.98 17.68 -42.58
C VAL A 808 -6.32 19.03 -42.30
N LEU A 809 -6.81 19.79 -41.31
CA LEU A 809 -6.22 21.06 -40.93
C LEU A 809 -4.76 20.89 -40.46
N GLN A 810 -4.48 19.89 -39.63
CA GLN A 810 -3.12 19.61 -39.18
C GLN A 810 -2.22 19.12 -40.33
N ALA A 811 -2.73 18.29 -41.25
CA ALA A 811 -2.00 17.86 -42.43
C ALA A 811 -1.63 19.05 -43.35
N LYS A 812 -2.56 20.00 -43.56
CA LYS A 812 -2.31 21.25 -44.30
C LYS A 812 -1.28 22.16 -43.60
N ASN A 813 -1.32 22.21 -42.28
CA ASN A 813 -0.33 22.97 -41.51
C ASN A 813 1.07 22.32 -41.60
N ALA A 814 1.15 20.98 -41.67
CA ALA A 814 2.40 20.27 -41.89
C ALA A 814 2.99 20.58 -43.28
N SER A 815 2.17 20.50 -44.34
CA SER A 815 2.61 20.80 -45.71
C SER A 815 3.07 22.25 -45.88
N ASN A 816 2.45 23.20 -45.17
CA ASN A 816 2.81 24.61 -45.21
C ASN A 816 4.09 24.94 -44.39
N SER A 817 4.36 24.20 -43.31
CA SER A 817 5.52 24.46 -42.44
C SER A 817 6.85 23.94 -42.99
N GLU A 818 6.83 22.93 -43.87
CA GLU A 818 8.05 22.34 -44.47
C GLU A 818 8.58 23.10 -45.69
N GLY A 819 7.93 24.21 -46.09
CA GLY A 819 8.34 25.02 -47.25
C GLY A 819 9.68 25.78 -47.14
N LEU A 820 10.49 25.56 -46.10
CA LEU A 820 11.74 26.29 -45.88
C LEU A 820 13.03 25.44 -45.82
N VAL A 821 12.97 24.10 -45.88
CA VAL A 821 14.19 23.27 -45.98
C VAL A 821 13.96 22.10 -46.94
N GLY A 822 14.87 21.96 -47.92
CA GLY A 822 14.65 21.24 -49.17
C GLY A 822 14.41 19.72 -49.10
N SER A 823 13.49 19.30 -49.99
CA SER A 823 13.48 18.13 -50.89
C SER A 823 13.93 16.76 -50.34
N THR A 824 12.94 15.88 -50.13
CA THR A 824 12.90 14.42 -50.49
C THR A 824 11.79 13.65 -49.77
N ARG A 825 10.96 14.30 -48.93
CA ARG A 825 9.87 13.65 -48.17
C ARG A 825 8.44 13.82 -48.71
N GLY A 826 8.21 14.83 -49.56
CA GLY A 826 6.87 15.25 -50.00
C GLY A 826 6.00 14.21 -50.73
N ALA A 827 6.54 13.08 -51.19
CA ALA A 827 5.75 12.04 -51.87
C ALA A 827 4.90 11.18 -50.91
N TYR A 828 5.32 11.02 -49.65
CA TYR A 828 4.53 10.29 -48.64
C TYR A 828 3.50 11.18 -47.94
N ASP A 829 3.76 12.49 -47.91
CA ASP A 829 2.97 13.48 -47.17
C ASP A 829 1.75 13.98 -47.98
N ASP A 830 1.87 14.08 -49.31
CA ASP A 830 0.75 14.40 -50.22
C ASP A 830 -0.32 13.29 -50.20
N GLY A 831 0.12 12.02 -50.19
CA GLY A 831 -0.78 10.87 -50.14
C GLY A 831 -1.60 10.76 -48.84
N LEU A 832 -1.10 11.29 -47.71
CA LEU A 832 -1.88 11.34 -46.46
C LEU A 832 -2.95 12.43 -46.52
N LEU A 833 -2.64 13.59 -47.08
CA LEU A 833 -3.61 14.67 -47.26
C LEU A 833 -4.74 14.22 -48.18
N ASP A 834 -4.41 13.64 -49.33
CA ASP A 834 -5.37 13.09 -50.29
C ASP A 834 -6.26 12.02 -49.67
N LEU A 835 -5.67 11.12 -48.86
CA LEU A 835 -6.42 10.10 -48.13
C LEU A 835 -7.41 10.72 -47.13
N LEU A 836 -6.99 11.75 -46.39
CA LEU A 836 -7.83 12.43 -45.41
C LEU A 836 -8.96 13.23 -46.07
N GLU A 837 -8.66 13.95 -47.15
CA GLU A 837 -9.67 14.67 -47.93
C GLU A 837 -10.66 13.71 -48.58
N GLY A 838 -10.19 12.58 -49.11
CA GLY A 838 -11.02 11.52 -49.65
C GLY A 838 -11.93 10.90 -48.59
N LYS A 839 -11.40 10.58 -47.40
CA LYS A 839 -12.21 10.05 -46.28
C LYS A 839 -13.23 11.06 -45.76
N LEU A 840 -12.86 12.34 -45.70
CA LEU A 840 -13.77 13.42 -45.30
C LEU A 840 -14.92 13.58 -46.31
N ALA A 841 -14.65 13.44 -47.61
CA ALA A 841 -15.67 13.42 -48.64
C ALA A 841 -16.63 12.22 -48.51
N VAL A 842 -16.10 11.01 -48.27
CA VAL A 842 -16.91 9.81 -48.02
C VAL A 842 -17.81 9.99 -46.78
N LEU A 843 -17.28 10.56 -45.70
CA LEU A 843 -18.09 10.85 -44.51
C LEU A 843 -19.19 11.88 -44.80
N ARG A 844 -18.94 12.88 -45.64
CA ARG A 844 -19.98 13.83 -46.07
C ARG A 844 -21.09 13.13 -46.86
N PHE A 845 -20.75 12.21 -47.77
CA PHE A 845 -21.77 11.39 -48.45
C PHE A 845 -22.58 10.57 -47.46
N GLN A 846 -21.92 9.96 -46.47
CA GLN A 846 -22.60 9.19 -45.43
C GLN A 846 -23.58 10.05 -44.59
N ILE A 847 -23.21 11.27 -44.22
CA ILE A 847 -24.09 12.21 -43.51
C ILE A 847 -25.29 12.59 -44.39
N LYS A 848 -25.06 13.00 -45.65
CA LYS A 848 -26.14 13.35 -46.59
C LYS A 848 -27.12 12.20 -46.83
N ILE A 849 -26.60 10.99 -47.06
CA ILE A 849 -27.45 9.80 -47.29
C ILE A 849 -28.28 9.50 -46.04
N LYS A 850 -27.69 9.61 -44.85
CA LYS A 850 -28.43 9.44 -43.59
C LYS A 850 -29.58 10.45 -43.48
N GLU A 851 -29.31 11.73 -43.73
CA GLU A 851 -30.33 12.79 -43.70
C GLU A 851 -31.46 12.53 -44.71
N GLU A 852 -31.14 12.10 -45.94
CA GLU A 852 -32.14 11.76 -46.95
C GLU A 852 -32.95 10.49 -46.62
N LEU A 853 -32.35 9.50 -45.95
CA LEU A 853 -33.07 8.33 -45.46
C LEU A 853 -34.03 8.70 -44.31
N GLU A 854 -33.63 9.59 -43.40
CA GLU A 854 -34.52 10.12 -42.36
C GLU A 854 -35.64 10.99 -42.96
N ALA A 855 -35.33 11.80 -43.98
CA ALA A 855 -36.31 12.60 -44.72
C ALA A 855 -37.28 11.73 -45.55
N SER A 856 -36.82 10.63 -46.14
CA SER A 856 -37.69 9.70 -46.87
C SER A 856 -38.60 8.91 -45.92
N ALA A 857 -38.07 8.41 -44.79
CA ALA A 857 -38.89 7.75 -43.76
C ALA A 857 -40.00 8.69 -43.23
N SER A 858 -39.67 9.94 -42.92
CA SER A 858 -40.66 10.93 -42.45
C SER A 858 -41.69 11.33 -43.52
N ARG A 859 -41.30 11.43 -44.80
CA ARG A 859 -42.23 11.68 -45.91
C ARG A 859 -43.24 10.54 -46.10
N ILE A 860 -42.81 9.30 -45.94
CA ILE A 860 -43.68 8.11 -46.05
C ILE A 860 -44.70 8.06 -44.90
N GLU A 861 -44.30 8.50 -43.70
CA GLU A 861 -45.19 8.57 -42.52
C GLU A 861 -46.16 9.75 -42.55
N ALA A 862 -45.80 10.84 -43.24
CA ALA A 862 -46.62 12.05 -43.34
C ALA A 862 -47.79 11.93 -44.34
N LEU A 863 -47.91 10.83 -45.10
CA LEU A 863 -49.07 10.59 -45.96
C LEU A 863 -50.32 10.30 -45.09
N PRO A 864 -51.38 11.12 -45.14
CA PRO A 864 -52.52 10.96 -44.24
C PRO A 864 -53.40 9.78 -44.66
N GLY A 865 -53.36 8.70 -43.88
CA GLY A 865 -54.41 7.68 -43.88
C GLY A 865 -55.70 8.27 -43.29
N ALA A 866 -56.74 8.34 -44.11
CA ALA A 866 -58.09 8.77 -43.72
C ALA A 866 -58.57 8.04 -42.47
N SER A 867 -58.89 8.82 -41.43
CA SER A 867 -59.61 8.36 -40.25
C SER A 867 -61.11 8.41 -40.54
N GLU A 868 -61.68 7.29 -40.98
CA GLU A 868 -63.06 6.95 -40.63
C GLU A 868 -63.12 5.47 -40.20
N PRO A 869 -63.71 5.16 -39.03
CA PRO A 869 -64.06 3.80 -38.69
C PRO A 869 -65.42 3.50 -39.33
N VAL A 870 -65.59 2.35 -40.00
CA VAL A 870 -66.79 1.49 -39.90
C VAL A 870 -66.65 0.25 -40.81
N GLN A 871 -66.69 -0.90 -40.13
CA GLN A 871 -67.28 -2.19 -40.45
C GLN A 871 -67.18 -2.81 -41.86
N SER A 872 -66.44 -3.94 -41.84
CA SER A 872 -66.84 -5.26 -42.37
C SER A 872 -66.91 -5.45 -43.89
N GLY A 873 -65.94 -6.22 -44.40
CA GLY A 873 -66.19 -7.18 -45.47
C GLY A 873 -65.33 -7.06 -46.72
N THR A 874 -64.20 -7.77 -46.70
CA THR A 874 -63.54 -8.43 -47.85
C THR A 874 -62.49 -7.64 -48.66
N VAL A 875 -61.34 -8.31 -48.82
CA VAL A 875 -60.12 -8.07 -49.62
C VAL A 875 -59.01 -7.22 -48.92
N PRO A 876 -57.81 -7.80 -48.66
CA PRO A 876 -56.73 -7.10 -47.99
C PRO A 876 -55.94 -6.22 -48.97
N ASN A 877 -55.84 -4.92 -48.66
CA ASN A 877 -54.93 -3.98 -49.32
C ASN A 877 -53.48 -4.31 -48.93
N SER A 878 -52.75 -5.01 -49.80
CA SER A 878 -51.32 -5.34 -49.65
C SER A 878 -50.38 -4.13 -49.81
N THR A 879 -50.89 -2.96 -50.22
CA THR A 879 -50.10 -1.75 -50.48
C THR A 879 -49.76 -0.95 -49.21
N LEU A 880 -50.63 -0.93 -48.19
CA LEU A 880 -50.40 -0.14 -46.97
C LEU A 880 -49.32 -0.76 -46.03
N SER A 881 -49.11 -2.07 -46.08
CA SER A 881 -48.07 -2.76 -45.29
C SER A 881 -46.68 -2.63 -45.89
N GLY A 882 -46.57 -2.42 -47.21
CA GLY A 882 -45.27 -2.28 -47.89
C GLY A 882 -44.57 -0.97 -47.51
N ASP A 883 -45.32 0.14 -47.49
CA ASP A 883 -44.79 1.48 -47.24
C ASP A 883 -44.34 1.67 -45.78
N ALA A 884 -45.10 1.13 -44.80
CA ALA A 884 -44.71 1.17 -43.39
C ALA A 884 -43.47 0.32 -43.11
N ASN A 885 -43.32 -0.83 -43.78
CA ASN A 885 -42.12 -1.67 -43.67
C ASN A 885 -40.91 -0.98 -44.31
N LEU A 886 -41.10 -0.31 -45.46
CA LEU A 886 -40.04 0.45 -46.12
C LEU A 886 -39.54 1.62 -45.25
N ALA A 887 -40.45 2.36 -44.60
CA ALA A 887 -40.09 3.45 -43.68
C ALA A 887 -39.30 2.94 -42.46
N ASN A 888 -39.68 1.77 -41.92
CA ASN A 888 -38.93 1.13 -40.84
C ASN A 888 -37.53 0.68 -41.28
N ILE A 889 -37.42 0.07 -42.47
CA ILE A 889 -36.13 -0.34 -43.05
C ILE A 889 -35.24 0.89 -43.31
N ALA A 890 -35.80 2.00 -43.81
CA ALA A 890 -35.08 3.26 -44.01
C ALA A 890 -34.54 3.81 -42.68
N ARG A 891 -35.34 3.80 -41.61
CA ARG A 891 -34.92 4.26 -40.27
C ARG A 891 -33.85 3.36 -39.66
N GLU A 892 -33.96 2.05 -39.80
CA GLU A 892 -32.93 1.12 -39.35
C GLU A 892 -31.61 1.33 -40.11
N LYS A 893 -31.67 1.54 -41.43
CA LYS A 893 -30.50 1.84 -42.25
C LYS A 893 -29.88 3.21 -41.91
N ALA A 894 -30.69 4.24 -41.62
CA ALA A 894 -30.18 5.53 -41.14
C ALA A 894 -29.48 5.39 -39.77
N LYS A 895 -30.03 4.57 -38.87
CA LYS A 895 -29.36 4.22 -37.59
C LYS A 895 -28.06 3.47 -37.85
N GLU A 896 -28.03 2.51 -38.76
CA GLU A 896 -26.80 1.78 -39.12
C GLU A 896 -25.69 2.72 -39.62
N LEU A 897 -26.04 3.71 -40.47
CA LEU A 897 -25.11 4.74 -40.93
C LEU A 897 -24.60 5.64 -39.80
N SER A 898 -25.31 5.80 -38.69
CA SER A 898 -24.83 6.61 -37.57
C SER A 898 -23.73 5.93 -36.75
N LEU A 899 -23.65 4.59 -36.79
CA LEU A 899 -22.77 3.80 -35.93
C LEU A 899 -21.38 3.60 -36.56
N ASP A 900 -21.31 3.26 -37.85
CA ASP A 900 -20.08 2.81 -38.50
C ASP A 900 -19.75 3.58 -39.77
N LEU A 901 -18.47 3.93 -39.96
CA LEU A 901 -17.95 4.46 -41.22
C LEU A 901 -18.07 3.38 -42.31
N LYS A 902 -18.80 3.69 -43.38
CA LYS A 902 -19.00 2.79 -44.52
C LYS A 902 -18.03 3.14 -45.64
N SER A 903 -17.67 2.15 -46.44
CA SER A 903 -16.91 2.42 -47.67
C SER A 903 -17.80 3.09 -48.71
N ILE A 904 -17.19 3.78 -49.66
CA ILE A 904 -17.94 4.41 -50.76
C ILE A 904 -18.75 3.40 -51.59
N THR A 905 -18.21 2.19 -51.75
CA THR A 905 -18.89 1.08 -52.44
C THR A 905 -20.09 0.55 -51.67
N GLN A 906 -20.01 0.50 -50.34
CA GLN A 906 -21.13 0.14 -49.47
C GLN A 906 -22.21 1.23 -49.51
N LEU A 907 -21.83 2.50 -49.38
CA LEU A 907 -22.76 3.64 -49.48
C LEU A 907 -23.53 3.60 -50.80
N TYR A 908 -22.88 3.26 -51.91
CA TYR A 908 -23.53 3.16 -53.21
C TYR A 908 -24.49 1.95 -53.30
N ASN A 909 -24.00 0.73 -53.04
CA ASN A 909 -24.74 -0.51 -53.30
C ASN A 909 -25.80 -0.84 -52.25
N GLU A 910 -25.54 -0.54 -50.97
CA GLU A 910 -26.41 -0.94 -49.86
C GLU A 910 -27.38 0.18 -49.42
N TYR A 911 -27.10 1.44 -49.79
CA TYR A 911 -27.88 2.60 -49.33
C TYR A 911 -28.38 3.47 -50.49
N ALA A 912 -27.50 4.03 -51.33
CA ALA A 912 -27.94 4.97 -52.35
C ALA A 912 -28.81 4.31 -53.44
N LEU A 913 -28.39 3.16 -53.97
CA LEU A 913 -29.13 2.43 -55.01
C LEU A 913 -30.46 1.84 -54.53
N PRO A 914 -30.55 1.10 -53.40
CA PRO A 914 -31.80 0.44 -53.00
C PRO A 914 -32.92 1.42 -52.62
N PHE A 915 -32.56 2.63 -52.17
CA PHE A 915 -33.50 3.69 -51.81
C PHE A 915 -33.69 4.74 -52.93
N GLU A 916 -33.20 4.43 -54.14
CA GLU A 916 -33.39 5.28 -55.33
C GLU A 916 -32.90 6.74 -55.15
N LEU A 917 -31.81 6.92 -54.40
CA LEU A 917 -31.20 8.23 -54.15
C LEU A 917 -30.27 8.60 -55.33
N TRP A 918 -30.86 8.80 -56.51
CA TRP A 918 -30.10 8.95 -57.77
C TRP A 918 -29.16 10.17 -57.77
N GLU A 919 -29.52 11.27 -57.10
CA GLU A 919 -28.63 12.44 -56.93
C GLU A 919 -27.31 12.04 -56.24
N MET A 920 -27.40 11.26 -55.15
CA MET A 920 -26.25 10.78 -54.39
C MET A 920 -25.47 9.70 -55.17
N CYS A 921 -26.14 8.84 -55.92
CA CYS A 921 -25.49 7.90 -56.83
C CYS A 921 -24.59 8.61 -57.84
N LEU A 922 -25.07 9.70 -58.45
CA LEU A 922 -24.30 10.47 -59.43
C LEU A 922 -23.11 11.21 -58.78
N GLU A 923 -23.29 11.83 -57.61
CA GLU A 923 -22.20 12.48 -56.88
C GLU A 923 -21.10 11.46 -56.49
N ILE A 924 -21.49 10.25 -56.04
CA ILE A 924 -20.56 9.18 -55.69
C ILE A 924 -19.80 8.66 -56.92
N LEU A 925 -20.49 8.42 -58.04
CA LEU A 925 -19.87 7.94 -59.27
C LEU A 925 -18.85 8.94 -59.84
N TYR A 926 -19.16 10.25 -59.72
CA TYR A 926 -18.25 11.32 -60.09
C TYR A 926 -17.02 11.36 -59.18
N PHE A 927 -17.22 11.33 -57.84
CA PHE A 927 -16.11 11.31 -56.88
C PHE A 927 -15.20 10.08 -57.04
N ALA A 928 -15.76 8.93 -57.39
CA ALA A 928 -14.99 7.70 -57.63
C ALA A 928 -14.22 7.69 -58.97
N TYR A 929 -14.25 8.78 -59.74
CA TYR A 929 -13.68 8.90 -61.09
C TYR A 929 -14.10 7.76 -62.03
N TYR A 930 -15.33 7.24 -61.86
CA TYR A 930 -15.88 6.24 -62.78
C TYR A 930 -16.14 6.83 -64.19
N SER A 931 -16.02 8.15 -64.32
CA SER A 931 -16.23 8.97 -65.52
C SER A 931 -15.01 9.10 -66.44
N GLY A 932 -13.98 8.27 -66.30
CA GLY A 932 -12.83 8.24 -67.22
C GLY A 932 -13.20 7.86 -68.66
N ASP A 933 -14.39 7.30 -68.87
CA ASP A 933 -14.96 6.98 -70.18
C ASP A 933 -16.30 7.72 -70.31
N ALA A 934 -16.37 8.71 -71.19
CA ALA A 934 -17.53 9.59 -71.38
C ALA A 934 -18.81 8.85 -71.81
N ASP A 935 -18.70 7.56 -72.15
CA ASP A 935 -19.77 6.70 -72.65
C ASP A 935 -20.27 5.64 -71.64
N SER A 936 -19.93 5.76 -70.35
CA SER A 936 -20.38 4.80 -69.32
C SER A 936 -21.91 4.74 -69.25
N SER A 937 -22.50 3.63 -69.74
CA SER A 937 -23.94 3.40 -69.78
C SER A 937 -24.60 3.58 -68.41
N VAL A 938 -23.89 3.25 -67.33
CA VAL A 938 -24.37 3.37 -65.95
C VAL A 938 -24.68 4.83 -65.58
N VAL A 939 -23.81 5.78 -65.97
CA VAL A 939 -24.02 7.21 -65.67
C VAL A 939 -25.22 7.74 -66.44
N ARG A 940 -25.34 7.38 -67.73
CA ARG A 940 -26.47 7.74 -68.58
C ARG A 940 -27.80 7.18 -68.06
N ASP A 941 -27.80 5.90 -67.67
CA ASP A 941 -28.99 5.24 -67.15
C ASP A 941 -29.42 5.82 -65.80
N THR A 942 -28.45 6.20 -64.95
CA THR A 942 -28.74 6.85 -63.65
C THR A 942 -29.33 8.24 -63.84
N TRP A 943 -28.78 9.03 -64.78
CA TRP A 943 -29.33 10.32 -65.17
C TRP A 943 -30.75 10.18 -65.74
N ALA A 944 -31.01 9.20 -66.61
CA ALA A 944 -32.34 8.95 -67.14
C ALA A 944 -33.35 8.65 -66.02
N ARG A 945 -32.99 7.77 -65.07
CA ARG A 945 -33.83 7.45 -63.90
C ARG A 945 -34.08 8.64 -62.98
N LEU A 946 -33.06 9.47 -62.73
CA LEU A 946 -33.20 10.69 -61.94
C LEU A 946 -34.21 11.65 -62.60
N ILE A 947 -34.08 11.87 -63.91
CA ILE A 947 -34.97 12.75 -64.65
C ILE A 947 -36.38 12.17 -64.72
N ASP A 948 -36.56 10.87 -64.94
CA ASP A 948 -37.88 10.22 -64.93
C ASP A 948 -38.55 10.33 -63.55
N GLN A 949 -37.78 10.20 -62.46
CA GLN A 949 -38.27 10.41 -61.10
C GLN A 949 -38.67 11.87 -60.85
N ALA A 950 -37.91 12.84 -61.34
CA ALA A 950 -38.26 14.27 -61.22
C ALA A 950 -39.52 14.61 -62.05
N LEU A 951 -39.59 14.09 -63.27
CA LEU A 951 -40.72 14.26 -64.20
C LEU A 951 -42.02 13.65 -63.65
N SER A 952 -41.95 12.57 -62.87
CA SER A 952 -43.12 11.97 -62.22
C SER A 952 -43.56 12.71 -60.95
N ARG A 953 -42.65 13.40 -60.25
CA ARG A 953 -42.96 14.15 -59.02
C ARG A 953 -43.49 15.56 -59.26
N GLY A 954 -42.89 16.30 -60.19
CA GLY A 954 -43.13 17.74 -60.34
C GLY A 954 -43.08 18.25 -61.78
N GLY A 955 -43.17 17.35 -62.76
CA GLY A 955 -43.17 17.73 -64.18
C GLY A 955 -41.81 18.24 -64.66
N ILE A 956 -41.84 19.03 -65.72
CA ILE A 956 -40.63 19.51 -66.41
C ILE A 956 -39.93 20.60 -65.61
N ALA A 957 -40.69 21.43 -64.87
CA ALA A 957 -40.11 22.43 -63.97
C ALA A 957 -39.20 21.80 -62.91
N GLU A 958 -39.63 20.70 -62.29
CA GLU A 958 -38.83 19.98 -61.29
C GLU A 958 -37.62 19.26 -61.93
N ALA A 959 -37.81 18.63 -63.10
CA ALA A 959 -36.70 18.02 -63.83
C ALA A 959 -35.62 19.03 -64.24
N CYS A 960 -36.03 20.22 -64.67
CA CYS A 960 -35.12 21.33 -64.98
C CYS A 960 -34.39 21.87 -63.73
N SER A 961 -35.10 21.95 -62.60
CA SER A 961 -34.53 22.34 -61.30
C SER A 961 -33.48 21.34 -60.81
N VAL A 962 -33.78 20.03 -60.87
CA VAL A 962 -32.86 18.94 -60.50
C VAL A 962 -31.65 18.92 -61.42
N LEU A 963 -31.84 19.04 -62.74
CA LEU A 963 -30.74 19.11 -63.71
C LEU A 963 -29.82 20.30 -63.40
N LYS A 964 -30.37 21.49 -63.13
CA LYS A 964 -29.58 22.66 -62.76
C LYS A 964 -28.80 22.41 -61.47
N ARG A 965 -29.44 21.86 -60.44
CA ARG A 965 -28.84 21.61 -59.13
C ARG A 965 -27.72 20.57 -59.22
N VAL A 966 -27.99 19.38 -59.74
CA VAL A 966 -27.02 18.28 -59.77
C VAL A 966 -25.96 18.51 -60.86
N GLY A 967 -26.37 19.01 -62.02
CA GLY A 967 -25.46 19.27 -63.15
C GLY A 967 -24.36 20.28 -62.80
N SER A 968 -24.68 21.35 -62.08
CA SER A 968 -23.68 22.35 -61.68
C SER A 968 -22.62 21.80 -60.71
N HIS A 969 -22.94 20.75 -59.94
CA HIS A 969 -21.99 20.13 -59.02
C HIS A 969 -21.06 19.13 -59.71
N ILE A 970 -21.55 18.49 -60.78
CA ILE A 970 -20.83 17.42 -61.51
C ILE A 970 -20.04 17.97 -62.71
N TYR A 971 -20.37 19.16 -63.22
CA TYR A 971 -19.70 19.73 -64.41
C TYR A 971 -18.21 20.07 -64.16
N PRO A 972 -17.26 19.39 -64.85
CA PRO A 972 -15.82 19.58 -64.68
C PRO A 972 -15.23 20.74 -65.49
N GLY A 973 -16.01 21.37 -66.38
CA GLY A 973 -15.58 22.54 -67.17
C GLY A 973 -15.35 22.28 -68.66
N ASP A 974 -15.16 21.03 -69.08
CA ASP A 974 -14.84 20.64 -70.46
C ASP A 974 -15.98 19.90 -71.18
N GLY A 975 -17.08 19.62 -70.48
CA GLY A 975 -18.21 18.83 -71.00
C GLY A 975 -18.03 17.31 -70.87
N ALA A 976 -16.86 16.82 -70.44
CA ALA A 976 -16.60 15.40 -70.25
C ALA A 976 -17.11 14.95 -68.87
N GLY A 977 -18.36 14.49 -68.81
CA GLY A 977 -18.95 13.92 -67.58
C GLY A 977 -20.46 14.09 -67.47
N LEU A 978 -21.04 15.00 -68.25
CA LEU A 978 -22.50 15.16 -68.39
C LEU A 978 -22.90 14.67 -69.78
N PRO A 979 -23.77 13.64 -69.90
CA PRO A 979 -24.20 13.13 -71.20
C PRO A 979 -25.26 14.06 -71.80
N LEU A 980 -24.84 15.28 -72.17
CA LEU A 980 -25.69 16.41 -72.57
C LEU A 980 -26.61 16.06 -73.73
N ASP A 981 -26.14 15.33 -74.73
CA ASP A 981 -26.94 14.95 -75.90
C ASP A 981 -28.14 14.09 -75.48
N THR A 982 -27.92 13.16 -74.56
CA THR A 982 -28.95 12.22 -74.09
C THR A 982 -29.93 12.91 -73.15
N LEU A 983 -29.45 13.79 -72.27
CA LEU A 983 -30.27 14.57 -71.35
C LEU A 983 -31.13 15.59 -72.09
N CYS A 984 -30.52 16.30 -73.05
CA CYS A 984 -31.21 17.26 -73.92
C CYS A 984 -32.33 16.58 -74.70
N LEU A 985 -32.03 15.46 -75.37
CA LEU A 985 -33.04 14.70 -76.11
C LEU A 985 -34.16 14.18 -75.21
N HIS A 986 -33.83 13.65 -74.03
CA HIS A 986 -34.80 13.08 -73.10
C HIS A 986 -35.76 14.14 -72.56
N LEU A 987 -35.23 15.29 -72.12
CA LEU A 987 -36.04 16.40 -71.62
C LEU A 987 -36.88 17.05 -72.72
N GLU A 988 -36.31 17.29 -73.90
CA GLU A 988 -37.05 17.93 -75.01
C GLU A 988 -38.17 17.03 -75.54
N LYS A 989 -37.94 15.72 -75.57
CA LYS A 989 -38.99 14.74 -75.91
C LYS A 989 -40.08 14.71 -74.85
N ALA A 990 -39.72 14.61 -73.56
CA ALA A 990 -40.68 14.62 -72.46
C ALA A 990 -41.47 15.95 -72.41
N ALA A 991 -40.83 17.06 -72.76
CA ALA A 991 -41.42 18.37 -72.83
C ALA A 991 -42.41 18.51 -73.98
N LEU A 992 -42.09 17.97 -75.15
CA LEU A 992 -43.02 17.90 -76.27
C LEU A 992 -44.23 17.02 -75.94
N GLU A 993 -44.03 15.82 -75.38
CA GLU A 993 -45.10 14.87 -75.06
C GLU A 993 -46.09 15.45 -74.02
N ARG A 994 -45.61 16.14 -72.98
CA ARG A 994 -46.46 16.79 -71.97
C ARG A 994 -47.19 18.03 -72.51
N LEU A 995 -46.56 18.77 -73.42
CA LEU A 995 -47.17 19.90 -74.11
C LEU A 995 -48.28 19.44 -75.07
N GLU A 996 -48.03 18.40 -75.87
CA GLU A 996 -49.01 17.84 -76.83
C GLU A 996 -50.18 17.14 -76.12
N SER A 997 -49.95 16.54 -74.95
CA SER A 997 -51.01 15.95 -74.12
C SER A 997 -51.75 16.96 -73.25
N GLY A 998 -51.30 18.22 -73.18
CA GLY A 998 -51.93 19.29 -72.40
C GLY A 998 -51.80 19.13 -70.87
N VAL A 999 -50.89 18.27 -70.41
CA VAL A 999 -50.70 17.94 -68.98
C VAL A 999 -49.97 19.07 -68.24
N GLU A 1000 -49.07 19.78 -68.92
CA GLU A 1000 -48.24 20.84 -68.34
C GLU A 1000 -47.98 21.93 -69.38
N SER A 1001 -48.01 23.21 -68.96
CA SER A 1001 -47.59 24.33 -69.80
C SER A 1001 -46.07 24.51 -69.72
N VAL A 1002 -45.38 24.11 -70.78
CA VAL A 1002 -43.91 24.12 -70.82
C VAL A 1002 -43.45 25.27 -71.70
N GLY A 1003 -42.64 26.17 -71.14
CA GLY A 1003 -42.01 27.24 -71.91
C GLY A 1003 -40.97 26.68 -72.88
N ASP A 1004 -40.79 27.36 -74.02
CA ASP A 1004 -39.75 27.03 -75.00
C ASP A 1004 -38.33 27.28 -74.45
N GLU A 1005 -38.22 27.92 -73.28
CA GLU A 1005 -36.96 28.40 -72.70
C GLU A 1005 -36.49 27.57 -71.50
N ASP A 1006 -37.37 26.75 -70.92
CA ASP A 1006 -37.14 26.10 -69.62
C ASP A 1006 -35.99 25.07 -69.69
N VAL A 1007 -36.00 24.22 -70.73
CA VAL A 1007 -34.99 23.17 -70.93
C VAL A 1007 -33.65 23.77 -71.34
N ALA A 1008 -33.66 24.74 -72.25
CA ALA A 1008 -32.46 25.46 -72.70
C ALA A 1008 -31.72 26.15 -71.55
N ARG A 1009 -32.45 26.90 -70.70
CA ARG A 1009 -31.86 27.57 -69.53
C ARG A 1009 -31.39 26.58 -68.46
N ALA A 1010 -32.10 25.48 -68.27
CA ALA A 1010 -31.68 24.44 -67.32
C ALA A 1010 -30.36 23.79 -67.74
N LEU A 1011 -30.20 23.46 -69.03
CA LEU A 1011 -28.95 22.92 -69.59
C LEU A 1011 -27.79 23.91 -69.47
N LEU A 1012 -28.02 25.19 -69.79
CA LEU A 1012 -27.01 26.25 -69.60
C LEU A 1012 -26.59 26.40 -68.14
N ALA A 1013 -27.55 26.38 -67.21
CA ALA A 1013 -27.27 26.48 -65.79
C ALA A 1013 -26.53 25.24 -65.25
N ALA A 1014 -26.85 24.04 -65.74
CA ALA A 1014 -26.13 22.81 -65.41
C ALA A 1014 -24.65 22.87 -65.83
N CYS A 1015 -24.35 23.52 -66.96
CA CYS A 1015 -22.98 23.75 -67.45
C CYS A 1015 -22.33 25.02 -66.88
N LYS A 1016 -22.81 25.59 -65.76
CA LYS A 1016 -22.29 26.84 -65.15
C LYS A 1016 -22.23 28.02 -66.12
N GLY A 1017 -23.13 28.07 -67.10
CA GLY A 1017 -23.18 29.11 -68.13
C GLY A 1017 -22.27 28.86 -69.35
N ALA A 1018 -21.63 27.68 -69.46
CA ALA A 1018 -20.87 27.33 -70.65
C ALA A 1018 -21.82 27.03 -71.82
N ILE A 1019 -21.84 27.94 -72.81
CA ILE A 1019 -22.77 27.88 -73.94
C ILE A 1019 -22.32 26.92 -75.04
N GLU A 1020 -21.01 26.86 -75.32
CA GLU A 1020 -20.46 26.04 -76.42
C GLU A 1020 -20.78 24.53 -76.28
N PRO A 1021 -20.66 23.88 -75.09
CA PRO A 1021 -21.02 22.47 -74.93
C PRO A 1021 -22.51 22.20 -75.16
N VAL A 1022 -23.38 23.10 -74.70
CA VAL A 1022 -24.85 22.98 -74.86
C VAL A 1022 -25.23 23.17 -76.34
N LEU A 1023 -24.64 24.15 -77.01
CA LEU A 1023 -24.86 24.39 -78.44
C LEU A 1023 -24.38 23.20 -79.28
N ASN A 1024 -23.20 22.66 -78.96
CA ASN A 1024 -22.66 21.46 -79.62
C ASN A 1024 -23.60 20.26 -79.46
N ALA A 1025 -24.22 20.08 -78.30
CA ALA A 1025 -25.18 19.00 -78.06
C ALA A 1025 -26.43 19.14 -78.94
N TYR A 1026 -27.00 20.34 -79.01
CA TYR A 1026 -28.11 20.62 -79.94
C TYR A 1026 -27.70 20.42 -81.40
N ASP A 1027 -26.48 20.80 -81.78
CA ASP A 1027 -25.95 20.61 -83.12
C ASP A 1027 -25.80 19.13 -83.50
N GLN A 1028 -25.31 18.30 -82.57
CA GLN A 1028 -25.21 16.86 -82.77
C GLN A 1028 -26.59 16.21 -82.91
N LEU A 1029 -27.56 16.62 -82.09
CA LEU A 1029 -28.94 16.12 -82.18
C LEU A 1029 -29.64 16.53 -83.48
N LEU A 1030 -29.42 17.76 -83.96
CA LEU A 1030 -30.01 18.27 -85.20
C LEU A 1030 -29.37 17.64 -86.44
N THR A 1031 -28.08 17.29 -86.39
CA THR A 1031 -27.35 16.63 -87.50
C THR A 1031 -27.52 15.11 -87.52
N SER A 1032 -27.82 14.48 -86.38
CA SER A 1032 -28.07 13.04 -86.29
C SER A 1032 -29.43 12.65 -86.89
N GLY A 1033 -29.43 12.32 -88.19
CA GLY A 1033 -30.62 11.90 -88.93
C GLY A 1033 -31.26 10.58 -88.45
N ALA A 1034 -30.56 9.80 -87.62
CA ALA A 1034 -31.00 8.50 -87.13
C ALA A 1034 -31.88 8.57 -85.85
N ILE A 1035 -31.81 9.66 -85.08
CA ILE A 1035 -32.38 9.74 -83.72
C ILE A 1035 -33.74 10.47 -83.68
N LEU A 1036 -34.10 11.27 -84.70
CA LEU A 1036 -35.35 12.04 -84.71
C LEU A 1036 -36.12 11.97 -86.06
N PRO A 1037 -37.26 11.26 -86.11
CA PRO A 1037 -38.16 11.29 -87.26
C PRO A 1037 -39.25 12.37 -87.20
N SER A 1038 -39.54 12.98 -86.03
CA SER A 1038 -40.67 13.91 -85.89
C SER A 1038 -40.30 15.38 -86.20
N PRO A 1039 -41.05 16.07 -87.09
CA PRO A 1039 -40.79 17.47 -87.41
C PRO A 1039 -41.11 18.43 -86.25
N ASN A 1040 -42.07 18.09 -85.38
CA ASN A 1040 -42.43 18.89 -84.19
C ASN A 1040 -41.29 18.95 -83.16
N LEU A 1041 -40.58 17.85 -82.94
CA LEU A 1041 -39.45 17.81 -82.01
C LEU A 1041 -38.27 18.61 -82.56
N ARG A 1042 -38.01 18.55 -83.87
CA ARG A 1042 -37.02 19.43 -84.51
C ARG A 1042 -37.37 20.92 -84.37
N LEU A 1043 -38.65 21.28 -84.54
CA LEU A 1043 -39.10 22.66 -84.35
C LEU A 1043 -38.88 23.13 -82.91
N ARG A 1044 -39.15 22.27 -81.93
CA ARG A 1044 -38.91 22.56 -80.51
C ARG A 1044 -37.42 22.74 -80.19
N LEU A 1045 -36.57 21.82 -80.65
CA LEU A 1045 -35.10 21.96 -80.50
C LEU A 1045 -34.59 23.28 -81.08
N LEU A 1046 -35.11 23.71 -82.23
CA LEU A 1046 -34.74 24.99 -82.85
C LEU A 1046 -35.23 26.21 -82.02
N ARG A 1047 -36.35 26.11 -81.31
CA ARG A 1047 -36.79 27.14 -80.35
C ARG A 1047 -35.86 27.21 -79.14
N SER A 1048 -35.48 26.07 -78.58
CA SER A 1048 -34.52 25.99 -77.48
C SER A 1048 -33.14 26.53 -77.89
N VAL A 1049 -32.68 26.22 -79.11
CA VAL A 1049 -31.42 26.77 -79.67
C VAL A 1049 -31.50 28.28 -79.85
N LEU A 1050 -32.62 28.83 -80.30
CA LEU A 1050 -32.81 30.28 -80.39
C LEU A 1050 -32.65 30.96 -79.02
N VAL A 1051 -33.17 30.34 -77.95
CA VAL A 1051 -33.01 30.82 -76.58
C VAL A 1051 -31.54 30.76 -76.16
N VAL A 1052 -30.84 29.66 -76.43
CA VAL A 1052 -29.40 29.54 -76.14
C VAL A 1052 -28.57 30.62 -76.85
N LEU A 1053 -28.87 30.91 -78.14
CA LEU A 1053 -28.19 31.97 -78.87
C LEU A 1053 -28.52 33.38 -78.35
N ARG A 1054 -29.75 33.61 -77.89
CA ARG A 1054 -30.16 34.88 -77.24
C ARG A 1054 -29.40 35.10 -75.93
N GLU A 1055 -29.31 34.07 -75.10
CA GLU A 1055 -28.52 34.11 -73.86
C GLU A 1055 -27.02 34.29 -74.15
N TRP A 1056 -26.50 33.68 -75.22
CA TRP A 1056 -25.12 33.91 -75.67
C TRP A 1056 -24.88 35.35 -76.08
N ALA A 1057 -25.80 35.92 -76.87
CA ALA A 1057 -25.75 37.31 -77.27
C ALA A 1057 -25.79 38.22 -76.03
N MET A 1058 -26.79 38.10 -75.16
CA MET A 1058 -26.92 38.93 -73.95
C MET A 1058 -25.70 38.83 -73.01
N GLY A 1059 -25.16 37.63 -72.80
CA GLY A 1059 -23.94 37.42 -72.00
C GLY A 1059 -22.70 38.10 -72.58
N THR A 1060 -22.57 38.18 -73.91
CA THR A 1060 -21.47 38.90 -74.57
C THR A 1060 -21.62 40.42 -74.55
N PHE A 1061 -22.85 40.94 -74.44
CA PHE A 1061 -23.12 42.38 -74.35
C PHE A 1061 -23.01 42.93 -72.92
N SER A 1062 -23.22 42.12 -71.89
CA SER A 1062 -23.02 42.56 -70.48
C SER A 1062 -21.55 42.78 -70.10
N LEU A 1063 -20.58 42.27 -70.87
CA LEU A 1063 -19.14 42.32 -70.60
C LEU A 1063 -18.44 43.36 -71.51
N GLU A 1064 -18.78 44.64 -71.39
CA GLU A 1064 -18.40 45.71 -72.33
C GLU A 1064 -16.90 46.11 -72.42
N GLN A 1065 -15.93 45.35 -71.89
CA GLN A 1065 -14.53 45.80 -71.82
C GLN A 1065 -13.50 45.09 -72.74
N THR A 1066 -13.89 44.15 -73.62
CA THR A 1066 -12.93 43.44 -74.52
C THR A 1066 -13.36 43.42 -75.99
N SER A 1067 -13.07 44.48 -76.74
CA SER A 1067 -13.54 44.70 -78.12
C SER A 1067 -13.03 43.70 -79.18
N GLY A 1068 -11.95 42.95 -78.93
CA GLY A 1068 -11.37 42.02 -79.92
C GLY A 1068 -11.94 40.59 -79.90
N ILE A 1069 -12.28 40.04 -78.73
CA ILE A 1069 -12.78 38.67 -78.57
C ILE A 1069 -14.27 38.59 -78.92
N ASN A 1070 -15.01 39.68 -78.66
CA ASN A 1070 -16.45 39.72 -78.88
C ASN A 1070 -16.85 39.71 -80.36
N GLN A 1071 -16.00 40.22 -81.28
CA GLN A 1071 -16.31 40.19 -82.71
C GLN A 1071 -16.31 38.77 -83.28
N GLY A 1072 -15.32 37.95 -82.92
CA GLY A 1072 -15.26 36.55 -83.38
C GLY A 1072 -16.41 35.70 -82.83
N VAL A 1073 -16.92 36.03 -81.63
CA VAL A 1073 -18.10 35.38 -81.05
C VAL A 1073 -19.38 35.85 -81.75
N ARG A 1074 -19.53 37.15 -82.06
CA ARG A 1074 -20.66 37.67 -82.86
C ARG A 1074 -20.74 37.02 -84.23
N ASP A 1075 -19.62 36.85 -84.91
CA ASP A 1075 -19.56 36.19 -86.22
C ASP A 1075 -19.96 34.70 -86.13
N LYS A 1076 -19.55 34.00 -85.05
CA LYS A 1076 -19.99 32.63 -84.78
C LYS A 1076 -21.51 32.55 -84.52
N ILE A 1077 -22.06 33.46 -83.71
CA ILE A 1077 -23.50 33.50 -83.42
C ILE A 1077 -24.30 33.79 -84.70
N SER A 1078 -23.86 34.76 -85.52
CA SER A 1078 -24.50 35.08 -86.80
C SER A 1078 -24.44 33.91 -87.78
N SER A 1079 -23.30 33.23 -87.87
CA SER A 1079 -23.14 32.02 -88.70
C SER A 1079 -24.06 30.88 -88.24
N ALA A 1080 -24.14 30.64 -86.93
CA ALA A 1080 -25.04 29.62 -86.35
C ALA A 1080 -26.51 29.98 -86.59
N ALA A 1081 -26.93 31.23 -86.35
CA ALA A 1081 -28.29 31.71 -86.60
C ALA A 1081 -28.69 31.52 -88.08
N ASN A 1082 -27.78 31.84 -89.01
CA ASN A 1082 -27.96 31.59 -90.44
C ASN A 1082 -28.16 30.11 -90.77
N ARG A 1083 -27.32 29.24 -90.20
CA ARG A 1083 -27.45 27.79 -90.36
C ARG A 1083 -28.80 27.28 -89.86
N TYR A 1084 -29.22 27.66 -88.65
CA TYR A 1084 -30.51 27.21 -88.10
C TYR A 1084 -31.71 27.82 -88.84
N MET A 1085 -31.63 29.05 -89.35
CA MET A 1085 -32.65 29.61 -90.25
C MET A 1085 -32.88 28.73 -91.49
N THR A 1086 -31.81 28.17 -92.07
CA THR A 1086 -31.95 27.24 -93.19
C THR A 1086 -32.60 25.92 -92.78
N GLU A 1087 -32.33 25.42 -91.58
CA GLU A 1087 -32.97 24.22 -91.04
C GLU A 1087 -34.45 24.43 -90.73
N VAL A 1088 -34.86 25.59 -90.21
CA VAL A 1088 -36.29 25.94 -90.00
C VAL A 1088 -37.06 25.91 -91.32
N ARG A 1089 -36.46 26.42 -92.42
CA ARG A 1089 -37.08 26.40 -93.76
C ARG A 1089 -37.21 25.00 -94.36
N ARG A 1090 -36.40 24.03 -93.91
CA ARG A 1090 -36.40 22.64 -94.39
C ARG A 1090 -37.48 21.78 -93.72
N LEU A 1091 -38.13 22.26 -92.66
CA LEU A 1091 -39.17 21.52 -91.95
C LEU A 1091 -40.47 21.47 -92.75
N ALA A 1092 -41.04 20.26 -92.88
CA ALA A 1092 -42.35 20.03 -93.51
C ALA A 1092 -43.52 20.33 -92.54
N LEU A 1093 -43.61 21.57 -92.04
CA LEU A 1093 -44.66 22.05 -91.13
C LEU A 1093 -45.38 23.29 -91.69
N PRO A 1094 -46.61 23.60 -91.23
CA PRO A 1094 -47.32 24.81 -91.64
C PRO A 1094 -46.52 26.08 -91.33
N GLN A 1095 -46.51 27.04 -92.27
CA GLN A 1095 -45.79 28.32 -92.15
C GLN A 1095 -46.17 29.07 -90.85
N SER A 1096 -47.43 28.99 -90.42
CA SER A 1096 -47.91 29.62 -89.18
C SER A 1096 -47.18 29.16 -87.91
N GLN A 1097 -46.53 27.98 -87.91
CA GLN A 1097 -45.81 27.45 -86.76
C GLN A 1097 -44.29 27.71 -86.83
N THR A 1098 -43.73 27.84 -88.04
CA THR A 1098 -42.30 28.01 -88.29
C THR A 1098 -41.89 29.48 -88.45
N GLU A 1099 -42.82 30.36 -88.84
CA GLU A 1099 -42.58 31.79 -89.05
C GLU A 1099 -42.05 32.51 -87.81
N ALA A 1100 -42.62 32.26 -86.62
CA ALA A 1100 -42.19 32.90 -85.38
C ALA A 1100 -40.73 32.57 -85.01
N VAL A 1101 -40.31 31.32 -85.23
CA VAL A 1101 -38.94 30.85 -84.96
C VAL A 1101 -37.97 31.40 -86.01
N PHE A 1102 -38.38 31.41 -87.27
CA PHE A 1102 -37.62 31.99 -88.37
C PHE A 1102 -37.39 33.49 -88.17
N HIS A 1103 -38.43 34.24 -87.79
CA HIS A 1103 -38.32 35.65 -87.43
C HIS A 1103 -37.43 35.87 -86.21
N GLY A 1104 -37.53 35.02 -85.18
CA GLY A 1104 -36.68 35.12 -83.99
C GLY A 1104 -35.18 34.99 -84.28
N PHE A 1105 -34.78 34.08 -85.19
CA PHE A 1105 -33.37 33.98 -85.63
C PHE A 1105 -32.93 35.16 -86.50
N ARG A 1106 -33.82 35.66 -87.37
CA ARG A 1106 -33.55 36.87 -88.19
C ARG A 1106 -33.39 38.11 -87.31
N GLU A 1107 -34.26 38.31 -86.33
CA GLU A 1107 -34.16 39.39 -85.36
C GLU A 1107 -32.84 39.32 -84.58
N LEU A 1108 -32.41 38.11 -84.19
CA LEU A 1108 -31.13 37.91 -83.52
C LEU A 1108 -29.95 38.28 -84.44
N GLU A 1109 -29.96 37.86 -85.71
CA GLU A 1109 -28.95 38.26 -86.69
C GLU A 1109 -28.92 39.78 -86.91
N GLU A 1110 -30.08 40.41 -87.10
CA GLU A 1110 -30.23 41.87 -87.29
C GLU A 1110 -29.76 42.66 -86.06
N SER A 1111 -30.07 42.17 -84.85
CA SER A 1111 -29.65 42.79 -83.59
C SER A 1111 -28.13 42.78 -83.38
N LEU A 1112 -27.43 41.75 -83.89
CA LEU A 1112 -25.96 41.64 -83.82
C LEU A 1112 -25.24 42.56 -84.83
N ILE A 1113 -25.94 42.98 -85.89
CA ILE A 1113 -25.42 43.89 -86.92
C ILE A 1113 -25.62 45.37 -86.51
N SER A 1114 -26.61 45.67 -85.66
CA SER A 1114 -26.90 47.03 -85.18
C SER A 1114 -26.09 47.40 -83.92
N PRO A 1115 -25.41 48.56 -83.85
CA PRO A 1115 -24.65 48.97 -82.66
C PRO A 1115 -25.50 49.56 -81.51
N PHE A 1116 -26.82 49.75 -81.69
CA PHE A 1116 -27.70 50.36 -80.68
C PHE A 1116 -29.13 49.80 -80.77
N SER A 1117 -29.44 48.68 -80.11
CA SER A 1117 -30.78 48.40 -79.57
C SER A 1117 -30.84 47.02 -78.87
N PHE A 1118 -30.66 47.00 -77.55
CA PHE A 1118 -31.09 45.89 -76.68
C PHE A 1118 -31.75 46.48 -75.42
N ASP A 1119 -32.81 47.28 -75.62
CA ASP A 1119 -33.71 47.73 -74.53
C ASP A 1119 -35.14 47.13 -74.68
N ARG A 1120 -35.29 46.11 -75.53
CA ARG A 1120 -36.55 45.41 -75.77
C ARG A 1120 -36.33 43.91 -75.97
N PHE A 1121 -35.84 43.21 -74.95
CA PHE A 1121 -35.97 41.76 -74.84
C PHE A 1121 -36.11 41.35 -73.38
#